data_AF-A0A838DZ75-F1
#
_entry.id   AF-A0A838DZ75-F1
#
_cell.length_a   1.000
_cell.length_b   1.000
_cell.length_c   1.000
_cell.angle_alpha   90.00
_cell.angle_beta   90.00
_cell.angle_gamma   90.00
#
_symmetry.space_group_name_H-M   'P 1'
#
loop_
_entity.id
_entity.type
_entity.pdbx_description
1 polymer ?
#
loop_
_entity_poly.entity_id
_entity_poly.type
_entity_poly.pdbx_seq_one_letter_code
_entity_poly.pdbx_strand_id
1 'polypeptide(L)'
;MKLFKKILLISVVVHLFFNSSELQAIENIIKSVQIHKNTIKVSVNESFKKKWLRDDFFVEYESDIDLEKIPYSIALLPFTLNIHAIVWISGKNYSIDCMDEDIYYSLEKIKKVIQRMYPNTPFNGNLIPKELVKNKLAVNPIDSKKSTALLFSHGLDSVGLSFDLHKKKQLLISAHGHDDLPVNDFKFWKHEKARFTQYAHDYGHTNAFFRSNYTEFVQRGKLDHKVSPDITGWKLDTTEGVGLFGITAPILFTKGYTELHIASSLTWTAPYPTASTPLVDGHVLLAGSIRLRHGHFDKTRFDKVKLIVDLVNTKDIKKPYLKVCKQNNNQTHKKSLVNCSVNCSKCRLTAISLISLGEDPSLYGFNRASKEICRATKENFFQTKQTPWTAWNFHDIQRKLKLMKKVPADLRWILDVNFKKLDLINYYGTRPKVNWNNYRDIAPDDLIIPKNYVKDLAQPDEKLPSGSHLYDNSDKLHTNFINRWSFQKLCNHVFDPSVKNEIPTTLKSGGATFDPSKVKAGDIIFVRKVDRFMKTMHNKITVPYIMVSHGDFRDTTLNKQLRYLDDKKIIAWFSAHPPQVSHPKYFPLPLGVNQTGKSKKICLDQEKTNNIYRKLRNSSKKKLVSGFFSVSGLHERKNMKSFCKDRPYCSMAQEKLPFEEYLKGMASSVFTLSPRGLGPDCYRTWEALLVGTI
;
A
#
# COMPACT_ATOMS: atom_id res chain seq x y z
N MET A 1 -18.70 -43.96 17.22
CA MET A 1 -19.51 -42.85 16.62
C MET A 1 -20.35 -42.04 17.63
N LYS A 2 -21.01 -42.63 18.64
CA LYS A 2 -21.77 -41.87 19.66
C LYS A 2 -20.91 -41.02 20.62
N LEU A 3 -19.67 -41.43 20.91
CA LEU A 3 -18.74 -40.68 21.76
C LEU A 3 -18.18 -39.42 21.06
N PHE A 4 -17.96 -39.49 19.74
CA PHE A 4 -17.46 -38.38 18.92
C PHE A 4 -18.51 -37.27 18.74
N LYS A 5 -19.80 -37.62 18.65
CA LYS A 5 -20.90 -36.64 18.65
C LYS A 5 -21.10 -35.96 20.01
N LYS A 6 -20.84 -36.65 21.14
CA LYS A 6 -20.89 -36.05 22.48
C LYS A 6 -19.73 -35.08 22.74
N ILE A 7 -18.52 -35.39 22.25
CA ILE A 7 -17.34 -34.52 22.41
C ILE A 7 -17.46 -33.27 21.53
N LEU A 8 -18.03 -33.38 20.32
CA LEU A 8 -18.29 -32.22 19.46
C LEU A 8 -19.38 -31.29 20.04
N LEU A 9 -20.42 -31.86 20.66
CA LEU A 9 -21.48 -31.08 21.31
C LEU A 9 -20.97 -30.39 22.59
N ILE A 10 -20.12 -31.06 23.38
CA ILE A 10 -19.49 -30.46 24.56
C ILE A 10 -18.47 -29.39 24.16
N SER A 11 -17.74 -29.56 23.04
CA SER A 11 -16.78 -28.54 22.59
C SER A 11 -17.46 -27.29 22.02
N VAL A 12 -18.62 -27.43 21.36
CA VAL A 12 -19.46 -26.30 20.92
C VAL A 12 -20.14 -25.60 22.10
N VAL A 13 -20.63 -26.36 23.09
CA VAL A 13 -21.24 -25.80 24.31
C VAL A 13 -20.17 -25.12 25.18
N VAL A 14 -18.98 -25.69 25.33
CA VAL A 14 -17.88 -25.08 26.10
C VAL A 14 -17.31 -23.83 25.41
N HIS A 15 -17.32 -23.74 24.07
CA HIS A 15 -17.02 -22.49 23.37
C HIS A 15 -18.11 -21.43 23.48
N LEU A 16 -19.38 -21.82 23.69
CA LEU A 16 -20.48 -20.89 23.94
C LEU A 16 -20.56 -20.44 25.41
N PHE A 17 -20.03 -21.22 26.37
CA PHE A 17 -20.11 -20.90 27.80
C PHE A 17 -18.89 -20.16 28.38
N PHE A 18 -17.73 -20.11 27.69
CA PHE A 18 -16.54 -19.39 28.18
C PHE A 18 -16.32 -17.99 27.59
N ASN A 19 -17.28 -17.45 26.86
CA ASN A 19 -17.35 -16.02 26.50
C ASN A 19 -18.61 -15.39 27.13
N SER A 20 -18.81 -15.58 28.42
CA SER A 20 -19.83 -14.88 29.21
C SER A 20 -19.35 -13.48 29.62
N SER A 21 -19.03 -12.66 28.61
CA SER A 21 -18.99 -11.20 28.71
C SER A 21 -19.67 -10.66 27.46
N GLU A 22 -20.96 -10.38 27.63
CA GLU A 22 -21.87 -9.67 26.72
C GLU A 22 -22.35 -10.43 25.47
N LEU A 23 -23.38 -11.27 25.67
CA LEU A 23 -24.53 -11.29 24.74
C LEU A 23 -25.28 -9.94 24.84
N GLN A 24 -24.59 -8.83 24.55
CA GLN A 24 -25.29 -7.59 24.22
C GLN A 24 -25.93 -7.80 22.85
N ALA A 25 -27.24 -7.57 22.75
CA ALA A 25 -27.91 -7.52 21.47
C ALA A 25 -27.14 -6.57 20.55
N ILE A 26 -26.77 -7.03 19.34
CA ILE A 26 -26.03 -6.22 18.38
C ILE A 26 -26.91 -5.05 17.97
N GLU A 27 -26.61 -3.87 18.50
CA GLU A 27 -27.38 -2.64 18.28
C GLU A 27 -27.47 -2.32 16.78
N ASN A 28 -28.67 -2.00 16.30
CA ASN A 28 -28.83 -1.49 14.94
C ASN A 28 -28.22 -0.08 14.87
N ILE A 29 -27.33 0.15 13.90
CA ILE A 29 -26.69 1.46 13.76
C ILE A 29 -27.67 2.53 13.30
N ILE A 30 -28.69 2.13 12.53
CA ILE A 30 -29.69 3.02 11.97
C ILE A 30 -30.90 3.07 12.89
N LYS A 31 -31.32 4.29 13.24
CA LYS A 31 -32.56 4.57 13.97
C LYS A 31 -33.73 4.76 13.00
N SER A 32 -33.51 5.53 11.95
CA SER A 32 -34.50 5.75 10.90
C SER A 32 -33.84 6.18 9.58
N VAL A 33 -34.51 5.84 8.47
CA VAL A 33 -34.18 6.31 7.13
C VAL A 33 -35.42 6.96 6.54
N GLN A 34 -35.24 8.14 5.95
CA GLN A 34 -36.26 8.83 5.20
C GLN A 34 -35.76 8.97 3.77
N ILE A 35 -36.43 8.30 2.83
CA ILE A 35 -36.19 8.45 1.39
C ILE A 35 -37.40 9.22 0.84
N HIS A 36 -37.12 10.26 0.07
CA HIS A 36 -38.14 10.98 -0.69
C HIS A 36 -37.55 11.40 -2.03
N LYS A 37 -38.02 10.79 -3.12
CA LYS A 37 -37.54 11.02 -4.49
C LYS A 37 -36.00 10.99 -4.56
N ASN A 38 -35.37 12.14 -4.82
CA ASN A 38 -33.94 12.34 -4.98
C ASN A 38 -33.17 12.57 -3.67
N THR A 39 -33.80 12.43 -2.51
CA THR A 39 -33.21 12.74 -1.20
C THR A 39 -33.25 11.54 -0.25
N ILE A 40 -32.18 11.33 0.50
CA ILE A 40 -32.14 10.42 1.65
C ILE A 40 -31.60 11.15 2.88
N LYS A 41 -32.25 10.93 4.02
CA LYS A 41 -31.79 11.33 5.35
C LYS A 41 -31.69 10.09 6.25
N VAL A 42 -30.57 9.96 6.96
CA VAL A 42 -30.31 8.84 7.87
C VAL A 42 -30.01 9.36 9.26
N SER A 43 -30.83 8.96 10.22
CA SER A 43 -30.59 9.17 11.65
C SER A 43 -30.06 7.87 12.25
N VAL A 44 -28.99 7.97 13.01
CA VAL A 44 -28.33 6.83 13.67
C VAL A 44 -28.75 6.73 15.14
N ASN A 45 -28.43 5.61 15.79
CA ASN A 45 -28.66 5.49 17.23
C ASN A 45 -27.89 6.58 18.03
N GLU A 46 -28.47 7.00 19.16
CA GLU A 46 -27.98 8.16 19.91
C GLU A 46 -26.57 7.92 20.50
N SER A 47 -26.27 6.68 20.86
CA SER A 47 -24.97 6.27 21.41
C SER A 47 -23.84 6.49 20.40
N PHE A 48 -24.04 6.04 19.15
CA PHE A 48 -23.11 6.25 18.05
C PHE A 48 -23.04 7.72 17.65
N LYS A 49 -24.21 8.40 17.53
CA LYS A 49 -24.27 9.83 17.16
C LYS A 49 -23.44 10.68 18.11
N LYS A 50 -23.71 10.62 19.42
CA LYS A 50 -23.06 11.43 20.45
C LYS A 50 -21.53 11.27 20.47
N LYS A 51 -21.05 10.07 20.14
CA LYS A 51 -19.62 9.77 20.14
C LYS A 51 -18.91 10.22 18.86
N TRP A 52 -19.52 10.00 17.70
CA TRP A 52 -18.80 10.04 16.42
C TRP A 52 -19.32 11.05 15.40
N LEU A 53 -20.57 11.50 15.53
CA LEU A 53 -21.23 12.36 14.56
C LEU A 53 -21.58 13.71 15.19
N ARG A 54 -21.84 14.70 14.32
CA ARG A 54 -22.32 16.04 14.66
C ARG A 54 -23.79 16.22 14.30
N ASP A 55 -24.23 15.54 13.25
CA ASP A 55 -25.57 15.67 12.72
C ASP A 55 -26.02 14.35 12.08
N ASP A 56 -27.29 14.27 11.71
CA ASP A 56 -27.82 13.22 10.83
C ASP A 56 -27.23 13.37 9.43
N PHE A 57 -27.04 12.25 8.73
CA PHE A 57 -26.53 12.26 7.37
C PHE A 57 -27.65 12.61 6.39
N PHE A 58 -27.33 13.40 5.36
CA PHE A 58 -28.20 13.52 4.19
C PHE A 58 -27.42 13.61 2.88
N VAL A 59 -28.08 13.19 1.79
CA VAL A 59 -27.71 13.55 0.42
C VAL A 59 -28.95 13.80 -0.41
N GLU A 60 -28.85 14.79 -1.30
CA GLU A 60 -29.83 15.23 -2.26
C GLU A 60 -29.18 15.22 -3.65
N TYR A 61 -29.78 14.49 -4.60
CA TYR A 61 -29.31 14.38 -5.98
C TYR A 61 -30.09 15.34 -6.90
N GLU A 62 -29.74 15.40 -8.18
CA GLU A 62 -30.60 16.03 -9.18
C GLU A 62 -31.88 15.20 -9.41
N SER A 63 -32.93 15.84 -9.94
CA SER A 63 -34.29 15.27 -10.04
C SER A 63 -34.39 14.06 -10.97
N ASP A 64 -33.36 13.81 -11.78
CA ASP A 64 -33.23 12.63 -12.64
C ASP A 64 -32.75 11.38 -11.90
N ILE A 65 -32.38 11.50 -10.63
CA ILE A 65 -32.06 10.39 -9.74
C ILE A 65 -33.20 10.19 -8.75
N ASP A 66 -33.91 9.07 -8.85
CA ASP A 66 -35.01 8.71 -7.97
C ASP A 66 -34.61 7.53 -7.09
N LEU A 67 -34.36 7.81 -5.80
CA LEU A 67 -33.89 6.82 -4.83
C LEU A 67 -35.00 5.84 -4.41
N GLU A 68 -36.27 6.17 -4.65
CA GLU A 68 -37.41 5.27 -4.39
C GLU A 68 -37.49 4.14 -5.43
N LYS A 69 -36.81 4.32 -6.58
CA LYS A 69 -36.80 3.38 -7.70
C LYS A 69 -35.56 2.48 -7.77
N ILE A 70 -34.61 2.63 -6.85
CA ILE A 70 -33.42 1.79 -6.78
C ILE A 70 -33.46 0.88 -5.55
N PRO A 71 -32.73 -0.25 -5.52
CA PRO A 71 -32.72 -1.12 -4.36
C PRO A 71 -32.27 -0.37 -3.10
N TYR A 72 -32.94 -0.63 -1.97
CA TYR A 72 -32.65 0.05 -0.71
C TYR A 72 -31.18 -0.10 -0.26
N SER A 73 -30.58 -1.28 -0.51
CA SER A 73 -29.15 -1.54 -0.26
C SER A 73 -28.19 -0.65 -1.07
N ILE A 74 -28.62 -0.13 -2.23
CA ILE A 74 -27.90 0.85 -3.04
C ILE A 74 -28.14 2.27 -2.52
N ALA A 75 -29.41 2.61 -2.25
CA ALA A 75 -29.81 3.93 -1.75
C ALA A 75 -29.12 4.30 -0.42
N LEU A 76 -28.76 3.29 0.38
CA LEU A 76 -28.11 3.45 1.68
C LEU A 76 -26.58 3.59 1.62
N LEU A 77 -25.93 3.26 0.49
CA LEU A 77 -24.47 3.35 0.32
C LEU A 77 -23.86 4.72 0.64
N PRO A 78 -24.50 5.87 0.32
CA PRO A 78 -23.99 7.19 0.68
C PRO A 78 -23.71 7.31 2.17
N PHE A 79 -24.57 6.76 3.02
CA PHE A 79 -24.37 6.75 4.47
C PHE A 79 -23.36 5.66 4.88
N THR A 80 -23.61 4.41 4.50
CA THR A 80 -22.84 3.24 4.95
C THR A 80 -21.35 3.37 4.65
N LEU A 81 -20.98 3.84 3.45
CA LEU A 81 -19.59 4.00 3.07
C LEU A 81 -18.93 5.26 3.66
N ASN A 82 -19.68 6.19 4.26
CA ASN A 82 -19.10 7.32 4.98
C ASN A 82 -18.90 7.06 6.49
N ILE A 83 -19.44 5.95 7.02
CA ILE A 83 -19.27 5.56 8.43
C ILE A 83 -18.47 4.26 8.65
N HIS A 84 -18.15 3.51 7.59
CA HIS A 84 -17.51 2.19 7.70
C HIS A 84 -16.25 2.17 8.57
N ALA A 85 -15.34 3.14 8.39
CA ALA A 85 -14.11 3.22 9.16
C ALA A 85 -14.36 3.64 10.61
N ILE A 86 -15.41 4.43 10.86
CA ILE A 86 -15.81 4.83 12.22
C ILE A 86 -16.29 3.59 12.98
N VAL A 87 -17.09 2.74 12.32
CA VAL A 87 -17.51 1.46 12.88
C VAL A 87 -16.30 0.60 13.21
N TRP A 88 -15.33 0.47 12.30
CA TRP A 88 -14.13 -0.32 12.54
C TRP A 88 -13.32 0.16 13.75
N ILE A 89 -13.06 1.46 13.87
CA ILE A 89 -12.28 2.00 14.99
C ILE A 89 -13.07 2.06 16.29
N SER A 90 -14.40 1.97 16.24
CA SER A 90 -15.22 1.94 17.44
C SER A 90 -14.98 0.71 18.31
N GLY A 91 -14.43 -0.36 17.72
CA GLY A 91 -14.23 -1.65 18.37
C GLY A 91 -15.52 -2.45 18.60
N LYS A 92 -16.69 -1.93 18.19
CA LYS A 92 -18.00 -2.53 18.43
C LYS A 92 -18.58 -3.16 17.16
N ASN A 93 -19.43 -4.16 17.37
CA ASN A 93 -20.27 -4.71 16.31
C ASN A 93 -21.59 -3.95 16.27
N TYR A 94 -21.97 -3.47 15.08
CA TYR A 94 -23.27 -2.87 14.81
C TYR A 94 -23.99 -3.66 13.73
N SER A 95 -25.31 -3.77 13.82
CA SER A 95 -26.13 -4.37 12.77
C SER A 95 -26.66 -3.29 11.82
N ILE A 96 -26.93 -3.68 10.58
CA ILE A 96 -27.64 -2.88 9.57
C ILE A 96 -28.62 -3.79 8.83
N ASP A 97 -29.76 -3.27 8.39
CA ASP A 97 -30.83 -4.14 7.87
C ASP A 97 -30.42 -4.89 6.60
N CYS A 98 -29.81 -4.20 5.64
CA CYS A 98 -29.21 -4.86 4.48
C CYS A 98 -27.95 -4.14 3.99
N MET A 99 -27.16 -4.85 3.21
CA MET A 99 -26.01 -4.32 2.49
C MET A 99 -25.89 -5.01 1.14
N ASP A 100 -25.39 -4.28 0.14
CA ASP A 100 -24.99 -4.91 -1.12
C ASP A 100 -23.86 -5.94 -0.89
N GLU A 101 -24.00 -7.13 -1.47
CA GLU A 101 -23.07 -8.24 -1.26
C GLU A 101 -21.66 -7.93 -1.75
N ASP A 102 -21.52 -7.29 -2.93
CA ASP A 102 -20.19 -6.97 -3.48
C ASP A 102 -19.50 -5.91 -2.61
N ILE A 103 -20.25 -4.94 -2.11
CA ILE A 103 -19.75 -3.93 -1.17
C ILE A 103 -19.32 -4.55 0.16
N TYR A 104 -20.08 -5.49 0.70
CA TYR A 104 -19.70 -6.20 1.93
C TYR A 104 -18.32 -6.85 1.79
N TYR A 105 -18.12 -7.64 0.72
CA TYR A 105 -16.81 -8.28 0.46
C TYR A 105 -15.72 -7.28 0.08
N SER A 106 -16.06 -6.17 -0.57
CA SER A 106 -15.13 -5.06 -0.84
C SER A 106 -14.62 -4.47 0.49
N LEU A 107 -15.53 -4.19 1.43
CA LEU A 107 -15.19 -3.65 2.75
C LEU A 107 -14.32 -4.60 3.58
N GLU A 108 -14.51 -5.92 3.49
CA GLU A 108 -13.62 -6.90 4.13
C GLU A 108 -12.18 -6.81 3.61
N LYS A 109 -12.01 -6.68 2.28
CA LYS A 109 -10.68 -6.52 1.66
C LYS A 109 -10.07 -5.17 2.02
N ILE A 110 -10.85 -4.09 1.94
CA ILE A 110 -10.41 -2.74 2.29
C ILE A 110 -9.98 -2.67 3.75
N LYS A 111 -10.74 -3.27 4.68
CA LYS A 111 -10.40 -3.32 6.11
C LYS A 111 -9.03 -3.95 6.34
N LYS A 112 -8.70 -5.04 5.64
CA LYS A 112 -7.38 -5.70 5.71
C LYS A 112 -6.26 -4.78 5.23
N VAL A 113 -6.48 -4.04 4.14
CA VAL A 113 -5.50 -3.05 3.64
C VAL A 113 -5.28 -1.94 4.67
N ILE A 114 -6.35 -1.36 5.22
CA ILE A 114 -6.31 -0.28 6.21
C ILE A 114 -5.65 -0.75 7.52
N GLN A 115 -5.96 -1.96 8.01
CA GLN A 115 -5.29 -2.56 9.16
C GLN A 115 -3.77 -2.72 8.95
N ARG A 116 -3.35 -3.09 7.73
CA ARG A 116 -1.93 -3.18 7.39
C ARG A 116 -1.26 -1.80 7.27
N MET A 117 -1.99 -0.80 6.79
CA MET A 117 -1.53 0.58 6.71
C MET A 117 -1.29 1.22 8.09
N TYR A 118 -2.13 0.89 9.07
CA TYR A 118 -2.08 1.48 10.42
C TYR A 118 -2.06 0.39 11.50
N PRO A 119 -0.93 -0.33 11.67
CA PRO A 119 -0.86 -1.52 12.52
C PRO A 119 -1.06 -1.24 14.02
N ASN A 120 -0.90 0.01 14.48
CA ASN A 120 -1.12 0.38 15.88
C ASN A 120 -2.56 0.85 16.14
N THR A 121 -3.43 0.80 15.12
CA THR A 121 -4.82 1.25 15.22
C THR A 121 -5.77 0.06 15.33
N PRO A 122 -6.55 -0.08 16.42
CA PRO A 122 -7.43 -1.24 16.62
C PRO A 122 -8.73 -1.11 15.81
N PHE A 123 -8.69 -1.48 14.53
CA PHE A 123 -9.87 -1.57 13.66
C PHE A 123 -10.66 -2.87 13.89
N ASN A 124 -11.17 -3.07 15.10
CA ASN A 124 -11.77 -4.34 15.52
C ASN A 124 -13.30 -4.39 15.39
N GLY A 125 -13.97 -3.25 15.24
CA GLY A 125 -15.43 -3.18 15.07
C GLY A 125 -15.89 -3.67 13.71
N ASN A 126 -17.17 -4.05 13.60
CA ASN A 126 -17.76 -4.62 12.39
C ASN A 126 -19.16 -4.06 12.14
N LEU A 127 -19.50 -3.86 10.86
CA LEU A 127 -20.85 -3.57 10.42
C LEU A 127 -21.43 -4.86 9.84
N ILE A 128 -22.43 -5.43 10.50
CA ILE A 128 -22.97 -6.78 10.22
C ILE A 128 -24.34 -6.61 9.56
N PRO A 129 -24.48 -6.89 8.25
CA PRO A 129 -25.78 -6.86 7.59
C PRO A 129 -26.65 -8.03 8.07
N LYS A 130 -27.95 -7.77 8.30
CA LYS A 130 -28.94 -8.84 8.53
C LYS A 130 -29.25 -9.58 7.23
N GLU A 131 -29.21 -8.88 6.11
CA GLU A 131 -29.39 -9.42 4.76
C GLU A 131 -28.30 -8.91 3.81
N LEU A 132 -27.70 -9.83 3.04
CA LEU A 132 -26.86 -9.49 1.90
C LEU A 132 -27.70 -9.52 0.63
N VAL A 133 -27.67 -8.43 -0.13
CA VAL A 133 -28.46 -8.27 -1.35
C VAL A 133 -27.52 -8.32 -2.56
N LYS A 134 -27.75 -9.29 -3.46
CA LYS A 134 -27.03 -9.34 -4.74
C LYS A 134 -27.68 -8.44 -5.78
N ASN A 135 -27.18 -7.22 -5.91
CA ASN A 135 -27.69 -6.31 -6.93
C ASN A 135 -27.09 -6.59 -8.31
N LYS A 136 -27.83 -6.17 -9.34
CA LYS A 136 -27.37 -6.05 -10.73
C LYS A 136 -27.74 -4.65 -11.21
N LEU A 137 -26.97 -4.12 -12.15
CA LEU A 137 -27.29 -2.84 -12.79
C LEU A 137 -28.75 -2.82 -13.28
N ALA A 138 -29.48 -1.75 -12.94
CA ALA A 138 -30.88 -1.59 -13.32
C ALA A 138 -31.08 -1.29 -14.81
N VAL A 139 -30.04 -0.87 -15.50
CA VAL A 139 -30.06 -0.48 -16.91
C VAL A 139 -28.92 -1.16 -17.66
N ASN A 140 -29.01 -1.17 -19.00
CA ASN A 140 -27.93 -1.65 -19.84
C ASN A 140 -26.63 -0.89 -19.55
N PRO A 141 -25.53 -1.60 -19.25
CA PRO A 141 -24.25 -0.96 -18.95
C PRO A 141 -23.79 -0.10 -20.13
N ILE A 142 -23.33 1.11 -19.83
CA ILE A 142 -22.64 1.96 -20.80
C ILE A 142 -21.27 1.33 -21.12
N ASP A 143 -20.90 1.33 -22.41
CA ASP A 143 -19.59 0.87 -22.88
C ASP A 143 -18.45 1.71 -22.27
N SER A 144 -17.72 1.12 -21.34
CA SER A 144 -16.62 1.76 -20.61
C SER A 144 -15.42 2.12 -21.49
N LYS A 145 -15.35 1.59 -22.73
CA LYS A 145 -14.36 2.02 -23.72
C LYS A 145 -14.69 3.37 -24.33
N LYS A 146 -15.99 3.73 -24.38
CA LYS A 146 -16.48 4.98 -25.00
C LYS A 146 -16.82 6.05 -23.99
N SER A 147 -17.30 5.67 -22.80
CA SER A 147 -17.75 6.61 -21.78
C SER A 147 -17.32 6.20 -20.37
N THR A 148 -17.20 7.16 -19.47
CA THR A 148 -16.82 6.90 -18.07
C THR A 148 -17.35 7.97 -17.13
N ALA A 149 -17.43 7.70 -15.82
CA ALA A 149 -17.71 8.71 -14.82
C ALA A 149 -16.43 9.16 -14.11
N LEU A 150 -16.36 10.43 -13.71
CA LEU A 150 -15.20 11.04 -13.06
C LEU A 150 -15.65 11.97 -11.94
N LEU A 151 -15.11 11.77 -10.73
CA LEU A 151 -15.21 12.76 -9.67
C LEU A 151 -14.43 14.02 -10.07
N PHE A 152 -15.15 15.14 -10.16
CA PHE A 152 -14.64 16.34 -10.79
C PHE A 152 -14.75 17.57 -9.88
N SER A 153 -13.63 18.28 -9.70
CA SER A 153 -13.52 19.45 -8.82
C SER A 153 -12.96 20.69 -9.50
N HIS A 154 -12.73 20.66 -10.83
CA HIS A 154 -12.02 21.71 -11.58
C HIS A 154 -10.56 21.96 -11.16
N GLY A 155 -10.07 21.22 -10.16
CA GLY A 155 -8.68 21.27 -9.73
C GLY A 155 -7.76 20.57 -10.73
N LEU A 156 -6.45 20.83 -10.60
CA LEU A 156 -5.43 20.23 -11.46
C LEU A 156 -5.53 18.69 -11.51
N ASP A 157 -5.82 18.03 -10.39
CA ASP A 157 -5.85 16.57 -10.33
C ASP A 157 -7.02 16.01 -11.17
N SER A 158 -8.25 16.50 -10.97
CA SER A 158 -9.39 16.05 -11.76
C SER A 158 -9.34 16.49 -13.22
N VAL A 159 -8.83 17.70 -13.51
CA VAL A 159 -8.65 18.17 -14.90
C VAL A 159 -7.56 17.35 -15.60
N GLY A 160 -6.45 17.06 -14.93
CA GLY A 160 -5.39 16.20 -15.47
C GLY A 160 -5.93 14.82 -15.84
N LEU A 161 -6.70 14.19 -14.96
CA LEU A 161 -7.30 12.88 -15.24
C LEU A 161 -8.36 12.95 -16.34
N SER A 162 -9.18 14.01 -16.38
CA SER A 162 -10.13 14.24 -17.47
C SER A 162 -9.43 14.35 -18.83
N PHE A 163 -8.31 15.07 -18.89
CA PHE A 163 -7.49 15.20 -20.10
C PHE A 163 -6.84 13.87 -20.51
N ASP A 164 -6.38 13.04 -19.57
CA ASP A 164 -5.85 11.71 -19.88
C ASP A 164 -6.93 10.77 -20.44
N LEU A 165 -8.19 11.00 -20.04
CA LEU A 165 -9.38 10.28 -20.49
C LEU A 165 -10.11 10.99 -21.65
N HIS A 166 -9.49 11.96 -22.33
CA HIS A 166 -10.16 12.84 -23.32
C HIS A 166 -10.78 12.08 -24.50
N LYS A 167 -10.37 10.84 -24.76
CA LYS A 167 -10.96 9.98 -25.80
C LYS A 167 -12.33 9.39 -25.40
N LYS A 168 -12.71 9.46 -24.12
CA LYS A 168 -13.98 8.98 -23.59
C LYS A 168 -14.91 10.16 -23.34
N LYS A 169 -16.21 9.98 -23.58
CA LYS A 169 -17.24 10.91 -23.09
C LYS A 169 -17.36 10.76 -21.58
N GLN A 170 -17.32 11.86 -20.84
CA GLN A 170 -17.26 11.82 -19.37
C GLN A 170 -18.55 12.30 -18.74
N LEU A 171 -18.99 11.61 -17.69
CA LEU A 171 -19.92 12.14 -16.70
C LEU A 171 -19.11 12.73 -15.55
N LEU A 172 -19.04 14.05 -15.49
CA LEU A 172 -18.33 14.80 -14.46
C LEU A 172 -19.24 14.96 -13.24
N ILE A 173 -18.95 14.22 -12.17
CA ILE A 173 -19.73 14.22 -10.94
C ILE A 173 -19.09 15.18 -9.94
N SER A 174 -19.82 16.23 -9.54
CA SER A 174 -19.31 17.28 -8.65
C SER A 174 -20.17 17.46 -7.40
N ALA A 175 -19.51 17.70 -6.26
CA ALA A 175 -20.11 17.69 -4.94
C ALA A 175 -20.37 19.11 -4.39
N HIS A 176 -21.61 19.40 -4.00
CA HIS A 176 -21.95 20.50 -3.09
C HIS A 176 -21.93 19.96 -1.65
N GLY A 177 -21.00 20.43 -0.83
CA GLY A 177 -20.74 19.93 0.52
C GLY A 177 -19.37 19.30 0.72
N HIS A 178 -18.44 19.48 -0.24
CA HIS A 178 -17.02 19.20 0.01
C HIS A 178 -16.39 20.29 0.90
N ASP A 179 -15.22 20.04 1.47
CA ASP A 179 -14.53 20.98 2.39
C ASP A 179 -14.27 22.37 1.76
N ASP A 180 -14.10 22.45 0.43
CA ASP A 180 -13.94 23.70 -0.32
C ASP A 180 -15.24 24.20 -0.98
N LEU A 181 -16.32 23.43 -0.89
CA LEU A 181 -17.68 23.78 -1.33
C LEU A 181 -18.71 23.50 -0.21
N PRO A 182 -18.66 24.20 0.94
CA PRO A 182 -19.55 23.94 2.08
C PRO A 182 -21.03 23.87 1.71
N VAL A 183 -21.76 22.99 2.40
CA VAL A 183 -23.12 22.57 2.03
C VAL A 183 -24.18 23.69 2.09
N ASN A 184 -23.87 24.76 2.82
CA ASN A 184 -24.75 25.91 3.03
C ASN A 184 -24.38 27.14 2.17
N ASP A 185 -23.31 27.08 1.36
CA ASP A 185 -22.89 28.21 0.52
C ASP A 185 -23.44 28.12 -0.91
N PHE A 186 -24.75 28.33 -1.04
CA PHE A 186 -25.46 28.29 -2.31
C PHE A 186 -24.96 29.31 -3.34
N LYS A 187 -24.47 30.48 -2.88
CA LYS A 187 -23.95 31.52 -3.78
C LYS A 187 -22.65 31.06 -4.42
N PHE A 188 -21.70 30.56 -3.63
CA PHE A 188 -20.45 30.03 -4.16
C PHE A 188 -20.70 28.79 -5.02
N TRP A 189 -21.60 27.90 -4.58
CA TRP A 189 -22.02 26.74 -5.35
C TRP A 189 -22.58 27.12 -6.74
N LYS A 190 -23.46 28.13 -6.83
CA LYS A 190 -24.01 28.59 -8.13
C LYS A 190 -22.90 28.97 -9.11
N HIS A 191 -21.86 29.67 -8.65
CA HIS A 191 -20.73 30.05 -9.48
C HIS A 191 -19.89 28.84 -9.92
N GLU A 192 -19.60 27.90 -9.02
CA GLU A 192 -18.79 26.72 -9.36
C GLU A 192 -19.58 25.73 -10.23
N LYS A 193 -20.88 25.54 -9.99
CA LYS A 193 -21.79 24.77 -10.86
C LYS A 193 -21.78 25.30 -12.30
N ALA A 194 -21.81 26.62 -12.48
CA ALA A 194 -21.70 27.23 -13.80
C ALA A 194 -20.35 26.90 -14.48
N ARG A 195 -19.24 26.90 -13.74
CA ARG A 195 -17.93 26.50 -14.28
C ARG A 195 -17.87 25.03 -14.64
N PHE A 196 -18.35 24.14 -13.77
CA PHE A 196 -18.42 22.70 -14.08
C PHE A 196 -19.23 22.44 -15.36
N THR A 197 -20.33 23.17 -15.53
CA THR A 197 -21.18 23.11 -16.73
C THR A 197 -20.44 23.63 -17.97
N GLN A 198 -19.74 24.77 -17.85
CA GLN A 198 -18.96 25.32 -18.96
C GLN A 198 -17.83 24.38 -19.39
N TYR A 199 -17.11 23.77 -18.44
CA TYR A 199 -16.07 22.79 -18.75
C TYR A 199 -16.67 21.57 -19.46
N ALA A 200 -17.79 21.05 -18.97
CA ALA A 200 -18.44 19.93 -19.66
C ALA A 200 -18.83 20.29 -21.10
N HIS A 201 -19.39 21.48 -21.31
CA HIS A 201 -19.70 21.98 -22.64
C HIS A 201 -18.44 22.09 -23.52
N ASP A 202 -17.39 22.76 -23.04
CA ASP A 202 -16.16 23.03 -23.79
C ASP A 202 -15.43 21.75 -24.25
N TYR A 203 -15.58 20.65 -23.50
CA TYR A 203 -14.91 19.38 -23.77
C TYR A 203 -15.85 18.24 -24.19
N GLY A 204 -17.13 18.53 -24.48
CA GLY A 204 -18.09 17.52 -24.95
C GLY A 204 -18.44 16.44 -23.91
N HIS A 205 -18.50 16.83 -22.64
CA HIS A 205 -18.85 15.98 -21.50
C HIS A 205 -20.24 16.35 -20.96
N THR A 206 -20.67 15.63 -19.92
CA THR A 206 -21.93 15.89 -19.19
C THR A 206 -21.65 16.00 -17.71
N ASN A 207 -22.58 16.59 -16.94
CA ASN A 207 -22.44 16.71 -15.50
C ASN A 207 -23.48 15.89 -14.75
N ALA A 208 -23.16 15.55 -13.51
CA ALA A 208 -24.13 15.24 -12.47
C ALA A 208 -23.71 15.93 -11.18
N PHE A 209 -24.69 16.40 -10.42
CA PHE A 209 -24.43 17.10 -9.17
C PHE A 209 -25.16 16.44 -8.00
N PHE A 210 -24.61 16.59 -6.80
CA PHE A 210 -25.30 16.23 -5.56
C PHE A 210 -24.96 17.22 -4.46
N ARG A 211 -25.84 17.32 -3.46
CA ARG A 211 -25.64 18.09 -2.23
C ARG A 211 -25.67 17.17 -1.02
N SER A 212 -24.67 17.23 -0.16
CA SER A 212 -24.62 16.37 1.03
C SER A 212 -23.75 16.97 2.13
N ASN A 213 -24.10 16.71 3.39
CA ASN A 213 -23.26 17.05 4.53
C ASN A 213 -22.16 16.02 4.83
N TYR A 214 -21.81 15.12 3.89
CA TYR A 214 -20.87 14.01 4.11
C TYR A 214 -19.50 14.38 4.70
N THR A 215 -19.06 15.64 4.58
CA THR A 215 -17.83 16.12 5.23
C THR A 215 -18.06 16.66 6.64
N GLU A 216 -19.20 17.30 6.89
CA GLU A 216 -19.52 18.06 8.09
C GLU A 216 -20.24 17.21 9.17
N PHE A 217 -20.99 16.18 8.76
CA PHE A 217 -21.79 15.36 9.68
C PHE A 217 -20.94 14.50 10.63
N VAL A 218 -19.68 14.27 10.29
CA VAL A 218 -18.72 13.50 11.11
C VAL A 218 -18.02 14.42 12.13
N GLN A 219 -17.79 13.93 13.35
CA GLN A 219 -17.10 14.67 14.40
C GLN A 219 -15.57 14.73 14.22
N ARG A 220 -15.13 15.39 13.15
CA ARG A 220 -13.70 15.51 12.75
C ARG A 220 -12.78 15.96 13.89
N GLY A 221 -13.23 16.87 14.75
CA GLY A 221 -12.44 17.34 15.91
C GLY A 221 -12.14 16.27 16.98
N LYS A 222 -12.80 15.11 16.94
CA LYS A 222 -12.48 13.92 17.76
C LYS A 222 -11.75 12.83 16.98
N LEU A 223 -11.83 12.84 15.65
CA LEU A 223 -11.23 11.81 14.81
C LEU A 223 -9.83 12.22 14.36
N ASP A 224 -9.69 13.43 13.83
CA ASP A 224 -8.40 13.95 13.37
C ASP A 224 -7.44 14.04 14.57
N HIS A 225 -6.28 13.37 14.46
CA HIS A 225 -5.19 13.34 15.44
C HIS A 225 -5.50 12.77 16.84
N LYS A 226 -6.75 12.39 17.14
CA LYS A 226 -7.18 12.03 18.50
C LYS A 226 -7.63 10.59 18.66
N VAL A 227 -8.08 9.94 17.58
CA VAL A 227 -8.61 8.58 17.65
C VAL A 227 -7.52 7.51 17.56
N SER A 228 -6.38 7.85 16.95
CA SER A 228 -5.22 6.98 16.81
C SER A 228 -3.95 7.82 16.59
N PRO A 229 -2.79 7.38 17.11
CA PRO A 229 -1.50 8.02 16.81
C PRO A 229 -1.10 7.89 15.33
N ASP A 230 -1.62 6.90 14.59
CA ASP A 230 -1.27 6.68 13.19
C ASP A 230 -2.15 7.51 12.22
N ILE A 231 -3.34 7.94 12.67
CA ILE A 231 -4.32 8.68 11.87
C ILE A 231 -4.23 10.16 12.20
N THR A 232 -3.93 10.97 11.18
CA THR A 232 -3.84 12.42 11.34
C THR A 232 -5.01 13.16 10.71
N GLY A 233 -5.51 12.67 9.57
CA GLY A 233 -6.56 13.30 8.80
C GLY A 233 -7.57 12.24 8.45
N TRP A 234 -8.60 12.09 9.29
CA TRP A 234 -9.55 10.99 9.26
C TRP A 234 -10.04 10.66 7.86
N LYS A 235 -10.53 11.68 7.15
CA LYS A 235 -11.11 11.52 5.81
C LYS A 235 -10.11 10.92 4.82
N LEU A 236 -8.94 11.56 4.65
CA LEU A 236 -7.90 11.12 3.72
C LEU A 236 -7.31 9.76 4.12
N ASP A 237 -7.13 9.54 5.42
CA ASP A 237 -6.46 8.35 5.95
C ASP A 237 -7.38 7.12 5.95
N THR A 238 -8.72 7.28 5.96
CA THR A 238 -9.63 6.15 6.17
C THR A 238 -10.82 6.03 5.22
N THR A 239 -11.37 7.15 4.71
CA THR A 239 -12.75 7.15 4.16
C THR A 239 -12.87 7.77 2.76
N GLU A 240 -11.97 8.64 2.32
CA GLU A 240 -12.19 9.56 1.19
C GLU A 240 -12.70 8.91 -0.11
N GLY A 241 -11.92 8.01 -0.73
CA GLY A 241 -12.29 7.41 -2.02
C GLY A 241 -13.55 6.54 -1.91
N VAL A 242 -13.58 5.62 -0.94
CA VAL A 242 -14.71 4.72 -0.66
C VAL A 242 -15.99 5.49 -0.30
N GLY A 243 -15.89 6.53 0.51
CA GLY A 243 -17.02 7.37 0.91
C GLY A 243 -17.56 8.21 -0.24
N LEU A 244 -16.70 8.78 -1.09
CA LEU A 244 -17.12 9.46 -2.31
C LEU A 244 -17.79 8.50 -3.29
N PHE A 245 -17.26 7.28 -3.45
CA PHE A 245 -17.90 6.25 -4.25
C PHE A 245 -19.31 5.96 -3.76
N GLY A 246 -19.50 5.76 -2.45
CA GLY A 246 -20.82 5.52 -1.86
C GLY A 246 -21.83 6.62 -2.17
N ILE A 247 -21.41 7.89 -2.11
CA ILE A 247 -22.28 9.01 -2.46
C ILE A 247 -22.63 9.01 -3.95
N THR A 248 -21.71 8.61 -4.83
CA THR A 248 -21.99 8.55 -6.27
C THR A 248 -22.69 7.29 -6.73
N ALA A 249 -22.75 6.23 -5.90
CA ALA A 249 -23.26 4.93 -6.28
C ALA A 249 -24.70 4.97 -6.85
N PRO A 250 -25.66 5.73 -6.27
CA PRO A 250 -26.99 5.89 -6.87
C PRO A 250 -26.96 6.51 -8.28
N ILE A 251 -26.07 7.47 -8.54
CA ILE A 251 -25.90 8.11 -9.85
C ILE A 251 -25.41 7.08 -10.88
N LEU A 252 -24.34 6.34 -10.52
CA LEU A 252 -23.71 5.35 -11.40
C LEU A 252 -24.68 4.22 -11.74
N PHE A 253 -25.38 3.71 -10.72
CA PHE A 253 -26.32 2.61 -10.85
C PHE A 253 -27.52 2.98 -11.74
N THR A 254 -28.09 4.17 -11.53
CA THR A 254 -29.25 4.66 -12.30
C THR A 254 -28.86 4.97 -13.75
N LYS A 255 -27.67 5.53 -13.98
CA LYS A 255 -27.22 5.95 -15.30
C LYS A 255 -26.44 4.89 -16.08
N GLY A 256 -26.19 3.72 -15.49
CA GLY A 256 -25.51 2.60 -16.18
C GLY A 256 -23.98 2.73 -16.30
N TYR A 257 -23.33 3.58 -15.50
CA TYR A 257 -21.87 3.73 -15.55
C TYR A 257 -21.18 2.64 -14.73
N THR A 258 -20.23 1.92 -15.35
CA THR A 258 -19.49 0.80 -14.74
C THR A 258 -18.12 1.21 -14.17
N GLU A 259 -17.65 2.43 -14.43
CA GLU A 259 -16.41 2.94 -13.86
C GLU A 259 -16.61 4.35 -13.31
N LEU A 260 -16.19 4.55 -12.06
CA LEU A 260 -15.97 5.86 -11.47
C LEU A 260 -14.47 6.09 -11.32
N HIS A 261 -13.97 7.20 -11.85
CA HIS A 261 -12.58 7.60 -11.72
C HIS A 261 -12.42 8.64 -10.61
N ILE A 262 -11.37 8.48 -9.80
CA ILE A 262 -10.91 9.46 -8.81
C ILE A 262 -9.45 9.80 -9.09
N ALA A 263 -9.12 11.09 -9.10
CA ALA A 263 -7.76 11.55 -9.37
C ALA A 263 -6.93 11.62 -8.08
N SER A 264 -5.73 11.04 -8.11
CA SER A 264 -4.85 11.06 -6.95
C SER A 264 -4.31 12.44 -6.63
N SER A 265 -4.16 12.76 -5.34
CA SER A 265 -3.32 13.88 -4.87
C SER A 265 -1.87 13.46 -4.57
N LEU A 266 -1.61 12.15 -4.50
CA LEU A 266 -0.34 11.55 -4.11
C LEU A 266 0.21 10.68 -5.23
N THR A 267 1.39 10.12 -5.00
CA THR A 267 1.98 9.14 -5.91
C THR A 267 2.56 7.98 -5.12
N TRP A 268 3.05 6.95 -5.83
CA TRP A 268 3.82 5.84 -5.25
C TRP A 268 5.05 6.26 -4.42
N THR A 269 5.44 7.53 -4.46
CA THR A 269 6.56 8.06 -3.69
C THR A 269 6.14 8.66 -2.36
N ALA A 270 4.83 8.72 -2.09
CA ALA A 270 4.32 9.26 -0.85
C ALA A 270 4.86 8.41 0.32
N PRO A 271 5.46 9.03 1.35
CA PRO A 271 6.12 8.28 2.41
C PRO A 271 5.16 7.73 3.48
N TYR A 272 3.84 7.95 3.34
CA TYR A 272 2.83 7.62 4.34
C TYR A 272 1.59 6.96 3.70
N PRO A 273 0.80 6.20 4.49
CA PRO A 273 -0.41 5.55 4.00
C PRO A 273 -1.59 6.51 3.97
N THR A 274 -2.55 6.21 3.10
CA THR A 274 -3.84 6.90 2.94
C THR A 274 -4.84 5.92 2.34
N ALA A 275 -6.12 6.10 2.67
CA ALA A 275 -7.21 5.34 2.06
C ALA A 275 -7.51 5.77 0.61
N SER A 276 -7.07 6.95 0.19
CA SER A 276 -7.25 7.46 -1.17
C SER A 276 -6.10 6.96 -2.06
N THR A 277 -6.09 5.65 -2.34
CA THR A 277 -5.04 4.97 -3.11
C THR A 277 -5.61 3.86 -3.98
N PRO A 278 -4.89 3.45 -5.06
CA PRO A 278 -5.30 2.29 -5.86
C PRO A 278 -5.44 0.99 -5.05
N LEU A 279 -4.71 0.85 -3.94
CA LEU A 279 -4.77 -0.32 -3.07
C LEU A 279 -6.08 -0.46 -2.31
N VAL A 280 -6.72 0.65 -1.97
CA VAL A 280 -8.01 0.67 -1.27
C VAL A 280 -9.14 0.80 -2.27
N ASP A 281 -9.04 1.81 -3.12
CA ASP A 281 -10.10 2.15 -4.08
C ASP A 281 -10.33 1.04 -5.11
N GLY A 282 -9.26 0.34 -5.54
CA GLY A 282 -9.37 -0.74 -6.51
C GLY A 282 -10.09 -2.00 -6.01
N HIS A 283 -10.33 -2.13 -4.70
CA HIS A 283 -11.14 -3.21 -4.14
C HIS A 283 -12.65 -2.96 -4.22
N VAL A 284 -13.08 -1.74 -4.52
CA VAL A 284 -14.50 -1.40 -4.56
C VAL A 284 -15.17 -2.00 -5.79
N LEU A 285 -16.15 -2.87 -5.54
CA LEU A 285 -17.04 -3.44 -6.54
C LEU A 285 -18.49 -3.29 -6.07
N LEU A 286 -19.38 -2.93 -6.99
CA LEU A 286 -20.82 -2.83 -6.77
C LEU A 286 -21.59 -3.48 -7.91
N ALA A 287 -22.64 -4.23 -7.57
CA ALA A 287 -23.58 -4.83 -8.54
C ALA A 287 -22.89 -5.59 -9.69
N GLY A 288 -21.84 -6.33 -9.35
CA GLY A 288 -21.02 -7.17 -10.22
C GLY A 288 -20.17 -6.45 -11.27
N SER A 289 -20.29 -5.13 -11.42
CA SER A 289 -19.79 -4.43 -12.61
C SER A 289 -19.30 -3.00 -12.39
N ILE A 290 -19.78 -2.30 -11.35
CA ILE A 290 -19.40 -0.90 -11.09
C ILE A 290 -18.14 -0.88 -10.23
N ARG A 291 -17.07 -0.23 -10.70
CA ARG A 291 -15.75 -0.20 -10.05
C ARG A 291 -15.26 1.23 -9.79
N LEU A 292 -14.53 1.41 -8.70
CA LEU A 292 -13.75 2.63 -8.46
C LEU A 292 -12.33 2.48 -9.06
N ARG A 293 -11.90 3.48 -9.82
CA ARG A 293 -10.62 3.55 -10.51
C ARG A 293 -9.81 4.72 -9.96
N HIS A 294 -8.64 4.45 -9.38
CA HIS A 294 -7.76 5.50 -8.86
C HIS A 294 -6.73 5.90 -9.91
N GLY A 295 -6.95 7.04 -10.56
CA GLY A 295 -6.10 7.56 -11.63
C GLY A 295 -4.92 8.38 -11.11
N HIS A 296 -3.84 8.41 -11.91
CA HIS A 296 -2.68 9.31 -11.74
C HIS A 296 -1.86 9.13 -10.46
N PHE A 297 -1.91 7.95 -9.82
CA PHE A 297 -1.01 7.63 -8.70
C PHE A 297 0.48 7.48 -9.12
N ASP A 298 0.73 7.50 -10.43
CA ASP A 298 2.04 7.54 -11.08
C ASP A 298 2.46 8.95 -11.54
N LYS A 299 1.62 9.99 -11.36
CA LYS A 299 1.90 11.32 -11.93
C LYS A 299 2.08 12.36 -10.84
N THR A 300 3.23 13.03 -10.84
CA THR A 300 3.43 14.19 -9.95
C THR A 300 2.57 15.37 -10.40
N ARG A 301 2.56 16.44 -9.59
CA ARG A 301 1.89 17.69 -9.97
C ARG A 301 2.42 18.25 -11.29
N PHE A 302 3.74 18.21 -11.48
CA PHE A 302 4.37 18.67 -12.72
C PHE A 302 3.96 17.78 -13.90
N ASP A 303 3.96 16.45 -13.73
CA ASP A 303 3.58 15.51 -14.79
C ASP A 303 2.13 15.72 -15.25
N LYS A 304 1.21 16.05 -14.34
CA LYS A 304 -0.18 16.38 -14.68
C LYS A 304 -0.30 17.67 -15.49
N VAL A 305 0.45 18.71 -15.12
CA VAL A 305 0.50 19.96 -15.90
C VAL A 305 1.09 19.67 -17.28
N LYS A 306 2.20 18.92 -17.35
CA LYS A 306 2.82 18.53 -18.60
C LYS A 306 1.86 17.75 -19.51
N LEU A 307 1.11 16.80 -18.97
CA LEU A 307 0.10 16.05 -19.72
C LEU A 307 -0.94 16.96 -20.37
N ILE A 308 -1.45 17.95 -19.61
CA ILE A 308 -2.42 18.92 -20.13
C ILE A 308 -1.80 19.76 -21.25
N VAL A 309 -0.60 20.30 -21.01
CA VAL A 309 0.12 21.14 -21.98
C VAL A 309 0.42 20.38 -23.26
N ASP A 310 0.93 19.16 -23.17
CA ASP A 310 1.22 18.31 -24.31
C ASP A 310 -0.04 18.05 -25.14
N LEU A 311 -1.19 17.76 -24.50
CA LEU A 311 -2.44 17.51 -25.22
C LEU A 311 -3.00 18.78 -25.89
N VAL A 312 -2.98 19.92 -25.21
CA VAL A 312 -3.38 21.21 -25.79
C VAL A 312 -2.54 21.51 -27.03
N ASN A 313 -1.22 21.38 -26.92
CA ASN A 313 -0.30 21.77 -27.99
C ASN A 313 -0.24 20.77 -29.15
N THR A 314 -0.63 19.51 -28.95
CA THR A 314 -0.57 18.47 -30.00
C THR A 314 -1.91 18.13 -30.63
N LYS A 315 -3.04 18.48 -30.01
CA LYS A 315 -4.38 18.02 -30.45
C LYS A 315 -5.40 19.13 -30.66
N ASP A 316 -4.95 20.38 -30.69
CA ASP A 316 -5.83 21.55 -30.83
C ASP A 316 -6.99 21.55 -29.82
N ILE A 317 -6.69 21.14 -28.58
CA ILE A 317 -7.64 21.12 -27.48
C ILE A 317 -7.59 22.47 -26.78
N LYS A 318 -8.74 23.09 -26.53
CA LYS A 318 -8.83 24.35 -25.79
C LYS A 318 -8.10 24.27 -24.44
N LYS A 319 -7.33 25.30 -24.10
CA LYS A 319 -6.66 25.41 -22.79
C LYS A 319 -7.70 25.43 -21.65
N PRO A 320 -7.57 24.54 -20.64
CA PRO A 320 -8.53 24.49 -19.54
C PRO A 320 -8.26 25.57 -18.51
N TYR A 321 -9.33 26.08 -17.90
CA TYR A 321 -9.24 26.83 -16.66
C TYR A 321 -8.88 25.88 -15.50
N LEU A 322 -7.81 26.19 -14.76
CA LEU A 322 -7.33 25.36 -13.64
C LEU A 322 -7.64 26.02 -12.30
N LYS A 323 -8.68 25.59 -11.59
CA LYS A 323 -9.03 26.12 -10.25
C LYS A 323 -8.22 25.42 -9.16
N VAL A 324 -6.98 25.86 -8.92
CA VAL A 324 -6.09 25.20 -7.94
C VAL A 324 -6.07 25.87 -6.56
N CYS A 325 -6.48 27.13 -6.48
CA CYS A 325 -6.46 27.88 -5.23
C CYS A 325 -7.51 27.37 -4.24
N LYS A 326 -7.04 26.93 -3.07
CA LYS A 326 -7.85 26.62 -1.88
C LYS A 326 -7.84 27.74 -0.83
N GLN A 327 -7.17 28.86 -1.10
CA GLN A 327 -6.88 29.85 -0.07
C GLN A 327 -8.15 30.59 0.37
N ASN A 328 -8.46 30.44 1.65
CA ASN A 328 -9.03 31.49 2.49
C ASN A 328 -7.86 32.42 2.83
N ASN A 329 -7.80 33.62 2.24
CA ASN A 329 -6.73 34.56 2.58
C ASN A 329 -6.82 34.90 4.06
N ASN A 330 -5.71 34.76 4.79
CA ASN A 330 -5.58 34.98 6.24
C ASN A 330 -5.88 36.43 6.68
N GLN A 331 -7.12 36.89 6.55
CA GLN A 331 -7.69 38.01 7.32
C GLN A 331 -9.18 38.26 7.08
N THR A 332 -9.85 37.58 6.15
CA THR A 332 -11.32 37.57 6.08
C THR A 332 -11.80 36.25 5.48
N HIS A 333 -12.92 35.75 5.99
CA HIS A 333 -13.60 34.52 5.55
C HIS A 333 -14.15 34.61 4.11
N LYS A 334 -13.40 35.09 3.12
CA LYS A 334 -13.82 35.16 1.71
C LYS A 334 -13.09 34.14 0.85
N LYS A 335 -13.85 33.11 0.43
CA LYS A 335 -13.47 32.12 -0.57
C LYS A 335 -13.10 32.81 -1.88
N SER A 336 -11.97 32.45 -2.47
CA SER A 336 -11.55 33.06 -3.74
C SER A 336 -12.19 32.34 -4.92
N LEU A 337 -12.97 33.08 -5.72
CA LEU A 337 -13.44 32.63 -7.03
C LEU A 337 -12.30 32.52 -8.05
N VAL A 338 -11.14 33.15 -7.80
CA VAL A 338 -10.00 33.14 -8.73
C VAL A 338 -8.78 32.44 -8.11
N ASN A 339 -7.76 32.18 -8.92
CA ASN A 339 -6.46 31.77 -8.39
C ASN A 339 -5.75 32.96 -7.75
N CYS A 340 -5.17 32.79 -6.55
CA CYS A 340 -4.37 33.85 -5.94
C CYS A 340 -3.00 34.02 -6.63
N SER A 341 -2.61 33.04 -7.44
CA SER A 341 -1.39 32.97 -8.25
C SER A 341 -0.07 32.92 -7.48
N VAL A 342 0.06 33.66 -6.38
CA VAL A 342 1.32 33.84 -5.66
C VAL A 342 1.24 33.50 -4.16
N ASN A 343 0.05 33.55 -3.54
CA ASN A 343 -0.06 33.47 -2.08
C ASN A 343 -0.09 32.04 -1.52
N CYS A 344 -0.65 31.06 -2.26
CA CYS A 344 -0.70 29.66 -1.81
C CYS A 344 0.24 28.75 -2.61
N SER A 345 0.77 27.71 -1.96
CA SER A 345 1.70 26.76 -2.57
C SER A 345 1.10 26.04 -3.79
N LYS A 346 -0.20 25.69 -3.76
CA LYS A 346 -0.88 25.04 -4.89
C LYS A 346 -0.88 25.92 -6.15
N CYS A 347 -1.13 27.23 -6.00
CA CYS A 347 -1.06 28.17 -7.12
C CYS A 347 0.36 28.30 -7.65
N ARG A 348 1.32 28.58 -6.76
CA ARG A 348 2.73 28.75 -7.14
C ARG A 348 3.28 27.54 -7.87
N LEU A 349 3.10 26.34 -7.31
CA LEU A 349 3.62 25.10 -7.91
C LEU A 349 3.01 24.83 -9.29
N THR A 350 1.70 25.05 -9.47
CA THR A 350 1.06 24.85 -10.78
C THR A 350 1.51 25.90 -11.79
N ALA A 351 1.53 27.18 -11.41
CA ALA A 351 1.94 28.25 -12.31
C ALA A 351 3.44 28.13 -12.69
N ILE A 352 4.32 27.80 -11.75
CA ILE A 352 5.74 27.55 -12.05
C ILE A 352 5.90 26.35 -12.98
N SER A 353 5.08 25.30 -12.83
CA SER A 353 5.09 24.16 -13.76
C SER A 353 4.69 24.57 -15.17
N LEU A 354 3.64 25.40 -15.33
CA LEU A 354 3.24 25.97 -16.63
C LEU A 354 4.35 26.82 -17.26
N ILE A 355 4.93 27.75 -16.47
CA ILE A 355 6.03 28.63 -16.94
C ILE A 355 7.25 27.79 -17.32
N SER A 356 7.55 26.74 -16.55
CA SER A 356 8.65 25.81 -16.85
C SER A 356 8.45 25.16 -18.23
N LEU A 357 7.22 24.88 -18.62
CA LEU A 357 6.86 24.28 -19.91
C LEU A 357 6.71 25.31 -21.04
N GLY A 358 6.97 26.60 -20.78
CA GLY A 358 6.86 27.68 -21.77
C GLY A 358 5.46 28.25 -21.94
N GLU A 359 4.51 27.88 -21.09
CA GLU A 359 3.13 28.37 -21.15
C GLU A 359 2.94 29.67 -20.36
N ASP A 360 1.99 30.49 -20.81
CA ASP A 360 1.49 31.63 -20.03
C ASP A 360 0.39 31.16 -19.06
N PRO A 361 0.60 31.23 -17.73
CA PRO A 361 -0.42 30.87 -16.75
C PRO A 361 -1.74 31.64 -16.89
N SER A 362 -1.73 32.84 -17.49
CA SER A 362 -2.95 33.62 -17.70
C SER A 362 -4.00 32.87 -18.53
N LEU A 363 -3.54 32.09 -19.50
CA LEU A 363 -4.37 31.25 -20.36
C LEU A 363 -4.97 30.03 -19.65
N TYR A 364 -4.52 29.74 -18.43
CA TYR A 364 -4.98 28.64 -17.58
C TYR A 364 -5.72 29.13 -16.32
N GLY A 365 -6.08 30.42 -16.26
CA GLY A 365 -6.89 30.97 -15.18
C GLY A 365 -6.09 31.58 -14.02
N PHE A 366 -4.81 31.89 -14.21
CA PHE A 366 -4.01 32.65 -13.26
C PHE A 366 -4.07 34.15 -13.59
N ASN A 367 -4.18 35.00 -12.58
CA ASN A 367 -4.48 36.43 -12.78
C ASN A 367 -3.27 37.35 -12.57
N ARG A 368 -2.04 36.82 -12.68
CA ARG A 368 -0.78 37.55 -12.50
C ARG A 368 0.18 37.21 -13.64
N ALA A 369 1.02 38.16 -14.01
CA ALA A 369 2.02 37.96 -15.06
C ALA A 369 3.10 36.95 -14.63
N SER A 370 3.64 36.17 -15.57
CA SER A 370 4.65 35.14 -15.30
C SER A 370 5.86 35.66 -14.50
N LYS A 371 6.38 36.85 -14.85
CA LYS A 371 7.51 37.47 -14.12
C LYS A 371 7.18 37.74 -12.65
N GLU A 372 5.97 38.23 -12.37
CA GLU A 372 5.51 38.48 -11.01
C GLU A 372 5.37 37.17 -10.24
N ILE A 373 4.80 36.14 -10.86
CA ILE A 373 4.65 34.80 -10.26
C ILE A 373 6.03 34.22 -9.91
N CYS A 374 6.99 34.28 -10.83
CA CYS A 374 8.35 33.78 -10.60
C CYS A 374 9.03 34.52 -9.44
N ARG A 375 9.02 35.86 -9.46
CA ARG A 375 9.61 36.70 -8.42
C ARG A 375 9.00 36.41 -7.06
N ALA A 376 7.67 36.51 -6.95
CA ALA A 376 6.95 36.27 -5.71
C ALA A 376 7.16 34.84 -5.21
N THR A 377 7.22 33.85 -6.11
CA THR A 377 7.49 32.46 -5.70
C THR A 377 8.88 32.28 -5.12
N LYS A 378 9.91 32.88 -5.74
CA LYS A 378 11.27 32.86 -5.22
C LYS A 378 11.34 33.53 -3.84
N GLU A 379 10.81 34.74 -3.70
CA GLU A 379 10.76 35.48 -2.43
C GLU A 379 10.07 34.65 -1.35
N ASN A 380 8.86 34.15 -1.63
CA ASN A 380 8.08 33.37 -0.66
C ASN A 380 8.79 32.07 -0.27
N PHE A 381 9.48 31.42 -1.21
CA PHE A 381 10.20 30.17 -0.95
C PHE A 381 11.31 30.36 0.08
N PHE A 382 12.08 31.44 -0.02
CA PHE A 382 13.21 31.72 0.89
C PHE A 382 12.78 32.46 2.17
N GLN A 383 11.71 33.24 2.15
CA GLN A 383 11.24 33.99 3.31
C GLN A 383 10.34 33.19 4.25
N THR A 384 9.73 32.10 3.77
CA THR A 384 8.81 31.30 4.58
C THR A 384 9.33 29.89 4.80
N LYS A 385 9.03 29.31 5.97
CA LYS A 385 9.30 27.89 6.23
C LYS A 385 8.43 27.05 5.29
N GLN A 386 9.08 26.32 4.37
CA GLN A 386 8.36 25.49 3.42
C GLN A 386 7.73 24.28 4.12
N THR A 387 6.46 24.02 3.81
CA THR A 387 5.87 22.70 4.13
C THR A 387 6.57 21.63 3.28
N PRO A 388 6.80 20.43 3.78
CA PRO A 388 7.41 19.36 2.99
C PRO A 388 6.57 18.82 1.86
N TRP A 389 5.24 18.98 1.86
CA TRP A 389 4.49 18.81 0.63
C TRP A 389 4.94 19.82 -0.44
N THR A 390 5.08 21.11 -0.06
CA THR A 390 5.57 22.15 -0.96
C THR A 390 6.99 21.86 -1.43
N ALA A 391 7.90 21.53 -0.52
CA ALA A 391 9.29 21.27 -0.85
C ALA A 391 9.49 19.96 -1.66
N TRP A 392 8.69 18.91 -1.42
CA TRP A 392 8.66 17.70 -2.26
C TRP A 392 8.28 18.02 -3.71
N ASN A 393 7.25 18.85 -3.92
CA ASN A 393 6.86 19.25 -5.27
C ASN A 393 7.89 20.17 -5.94
N PHE A 394 8.55 21.09 -5.21
CA PHE A 394 9.64 21.89 -5.78
C PHE A 394 10.88 21.05 -6.10
N HIS A 395 11.19 20.03 -5.30
CA HIS A 395 12.26 19.09 -5.62
C HIS A 395 11.93 18.30 -6.90
N ASP A 396 10.67 17.90 -7.08
CA ASP A 396 10.23 17.30 -8.34
C ASP A 396 10.43 18.27 -9.52
N ILE A 397 9.99 19.52 -9.41
CA ILE A 397 10.22 20.56 -10.42
C ILE A 397 11.71 20.72 -10.72
N GLN A 398 12.57 20.78 -9.69
CA GLN A 398 14.03 20.88 -9.86
C GLN A 398 14.56 19.74 -10.74
N ARG A 399 14.16 18.50 -10.48
CA ARG A 399 14.59 17.34 -11.28
C ARG A 399 14.14 17.45 -12.72
N LYS A 400 12.90 17.90 -12.96
CA LYS A 400 12.37 18.09 -14.31
C LYS A 400 13.12 19.21 -15.04
N LEU A 401 13.40 20.33 -14.38
CA LEU A 401 14.20 21.43 -14.94
C LEU A 401 15.62 20.99 -15.32
N LYS A 402 16.28 20.13 -14.52
CA LYS A 402 17.61 19.58 -14.84
C LYS A 402 17.64 18.76 -16.14
N LEU A 403 16.50 18.20 -16.56
CA LEU A 403 16.36 17.43 -17.80
C LEU A 403 15.99 18.30 -19.01
N MET A 404 15.67 19.57 -18.81
CA MET A 404 15.26 20.46 -19.89
C MET A 404 16.45 21.03 -20.67
N LYS A 405 16.32 21.12 -21.99
CA LYS A 405 17.32 21.76 -22.86
C LYS A 405 17.52 23.24 -22.54
N LYS A 406 16.44 23.94 -22.19
CA LYS A 406 16.46 25.38 -21.86
C LYS A 406 15.58 25.63 -20.64
N VAL A 407 16.20 26.14 -19.57
CA VAL A 407 15.49 26.53 -18.34
C VAL A 407 15.23 28.04 -18.36
N PRO A 408 13.99 28.50 -18.11
CA PRO A 408 13.69 29.92 -17.99
C PRO A 408 14.57 30.61 -16.95
N ALA A 409 15.12 31.79 -17.28
CA ALA A 409 16.08 32.50 -16.43
C ALA A 409 15.54 32.72 -15.00
N ASP A 410 14.27 33.11 -14.89
CA ASP A 410 13.61 33.39 -13.61
C ASP A 410 13.41 32.14 -12.72
N LEU A 411 13.60 30.93 -13.27
CA LEU A 411 13.46 29.66 -12.55
C LEU A 411 14.80 29.00 -12.23
N ARG A 412 15.93 29.53 -12.71
CA ARG A 412 17.26 28.92 -12.52
C ARG A 412 17.64 28.77 -11.05
N TRP A 413 17.18 29.66 -10.17
CA TRP A 413 17.42 29.57 -8.73
C TRP A 413 16.94 28.23 -8.13
N ILE A 414 15.92 27.58 -8.73
CA ILE A 414 15.42 26.28 -8.26
C ILE A 414 16.51 25.21 -8.42
N LEU A 415 17.36 25.30 -9.44
CA LEU A 415 18.46 24.35 -9.69
C LEU A 415 19.50 24.36 -8.57
N ASP A 416 19.68 25.52 -7.93
CA ASP A 416 20.69 25.74 -6.87
C ASP A 416 20.18 25.38 -5.47
N VAL A 417 18.88 25.13 -5.31
CA VAL A 417 18.29 24.78 -4.01
C VAL A 417 18.77 23.39 -3.58
N ASN A 418 19.43 23.32 -2.41
CA ASN A 418 19.78 22.05 -1.79
C ASN A 418 18.61 21.49 -0.96
N PHE A 419 17.74 20.71 -1.61
CA PHE A 419 16.61 20.05 -0.93
C PHE A 419 17.03 18.95 0.07
N LYS A 420 18.31 18.54 0.12
CA LYS A 420 18.81 17.61 1.17
C LYS A 420 18.95 18.29 2.53
N LYS A 421 19.20 19.61 2.56
CA LYS A 421 19.32 20.42 3.79
C LYS A 421 17.97 20.91 4.33
N LEU A 422 16.95 20.95 3.47
CA LEU A 422 15.58 21.15 3.87
C LEU A 422 15.11 19.80 4.40
N ASP A 423 14.88 19.71 5.72
CA ASP A 423 14.59 18.49 6.45
C ASP A 423 13.24 17.84 6.03
N LEU A 424 13.19 17.33 4.80
CA LEU A 424 12.05 16.68 4.16
C LEU A 424 11.70 15.37 4.87
N ILE A 425 12.67 14.80 5.60
CA ILE A 425 12.57 13.52 6.31
C ILE A 425 11.86 13.70 7.67
N ASN A 426 12.09 14.79 8.41
CA ASN A 426 11.54 14.96 9.76
C ASN A 426 10.11 15.51 9.86
N TYR A 427 9.48 15.94 8.77
CA TYR A 427 8.15 16.58 8.85
C TYR A 427 6.95 15.66 9.01
N TYR A 428 7.03 14.42 8.54
CA TYR A 428 5.90 13.50 8.69
C TYR A 428 5.88 12.79 10.05
N GLY A 429 6.84 13.10 10.93
CA GLY A 429 6.90 12.57 12.29
C GLY A 429 6.81 11.04 12.35
N THR A 430 6.23 10.57 13.45
CA THR A 430 5.97 9.17 13.85
C THR A 430 5.06 8.36 12.92
N ARG A 431 4.62 8.91 11.77
CA ARG A 431 3.68 8.22 10.87
C ARG A 431 4.35 6.99 10.24
N PRO A 432 3.63 5.86 10.11
CA PRO A 432 4.19 4.66 9.51
C PRO A 432 4.74 4.93 8.11
N LYS A 433 5.98 4.52 7.85
CA LYS A 433 6.54 4.57 6.50
C LYS A 433 5.95 3.42 5.68
N VAL A 434 5.48 3.71 4.47
CA VAL A 434 4.91 2.69 3.58
C VAL A 434 5.95 2.17 2.60
N ASN A 435 6.12 0.86 2.60
CA ASN A 435 6.69 0.15 1.46
C ASN A 435 5.56 -0.51 0.68
N TRP A 436 5.19 0.06 -0.46
CA TRP A 436 4.08 -0.41 -1.29
C TRP A 436 4.25 -1.87 -1.76
N ASN A 437 5.49 -2.38 -1.84
CA ASN A 437 5.72 -3.79 -2.20
C ASN A 437 5.16 -4.77 -1.16
N ASN A 438 4.99 -4.34 0.09
CA ASN A 438 4.44 -5.17 1.18
C ASN A 438 2.91 -5.38 1.09
N TYR A 439 2.27 -4.83 0.06
CA TYR A 439 0.82 -4.91 -0.15
C TYR A 439 0.45 -5.77 -1.36
N ARG A 440 1.42 -6.37 -2.05
CA ARG A 440 1.17 -7.14 -3.29
C ARG A 440 0.26 -8.35 -3.08
N ASP A 441 0.34 -8.99 -1.93
CA ASP A 441 -0.49 -10.14 -1.56
C ASP A 441 -1.96 -9.77 -1.25
N ILE A 442 -2.24 -8.49 -1.03
CA ILE A 442 -3.59 -7.96 -0.75
C ILE A 442 -4.00 -6.85 -1.72
N ALA A 443 -3.28 -6.70 -2.84
CA ALA A 443 -3.59 -5.74 -3.87
C ALA A 443 -4.79 -6.23 -4.69
N PRO A 444 -5.60 -5.31 -5.27
CA PRO A 444 -6.55 -5.68 -6.31
C PRO A 444 -5.86 -6.41 -7.47
N ASP A 445 -6.55 -7.39 -8.07
CA ASP A 445 -5.95 -8.28 -9.08
C ASP A 445 -5.42 -7.54 -10.32
N ASP A 446 -6.01 -6.40 -10.66
CA ASP A 446 -5.63 -5.56 -11.79
C ASP A 446 -4.66 -4.43 -11.44
N LEU A 447 -4.22 -4.34 -10.17
CA LEU A 447 -3.28 -3.32 -9.72
C LEU A 447 -1.83 -3.77 -9.89
N ILE A 448 -1.09 -3.05 -10.73
CA ILE A 448 0.36 -3.23 -10.87
C ILE A 448 1.09 -2.25 -9.94
N ILE A 449 1.67 -2.76 -8.85
CA ILE A 449 2.54 -1.98 -7.96
C ILE A 449 3.97 -1.93 -8.53
N PRO A 450 4.48 -0.75 -8.96
CA PRO A 450 5.80 -0.63 -9.57
C PRO A 450 6.92 -1.12 -8.64
N LYS A 451 7.86 -1.94 -9.16
CA LYS A 451 8.98 -2.49 -8.38
C LYS A 451 9.98 -1.42 -7.88
N ASN A 452 10.12 -0.30 -8.58
CA ASN A 452 11.27 0.62 -8.44
C ASN A 452 10.92 2.08 -8.11
N TYR A 453 9.68 2.42 -7.76
CA TYR A 453 9.29 3.83 -7.59
C TYR A 453 10.03 4.56 -6.44
N VAL A 454 10.61 3.80 -5.50
CA VAL A 454 11.37 4.31 -4.34
C VAL A 454 12.80 4.74 -4.70
N LYS A 455 13.37 4.28 -5.83
CA LYS A 455 14.78 4.59 -6.16
C LYS A 455 15.03 6.05 -6.57
N ASP A 456 14.03 6.74 -7.10
CA ASP A 456 14.25 8.08 -7.67
C ASP A 456 14.03 9.22 -6.65
N LEU A 457 13.52 8.92 -5.45
CA LEU A 457 13.30 9.93 -4.39
C LEU A 457 14.02 9.65 -3.08
N ALA A 458 14.60 8.46 -2.92
CA ALA A 458 15.40 8.13 -1.77
C ALA A 458 16.60 7.28 -2.20
N GLN A 459 17.63 7.90 -2.78
CA GLN A 459 19.00 7.85 -2.25
C GLN A 459 19.84 9.04 -2.76
N PRO A 460 20.61 9.70 -1.87
CA PRO A 460 21.65 10.64 -2.26
C PRO A 460 22.80 9.88 -2.94
N ASP A 461 23.27 10.40 -4.08
CA ASP A 461 24.58 10.02 -4.61
C ASP A 461 25.66 10.23 -3.52
N GLU A 462 26.22 9.14 -3.02
CA GLU A 462 27.53 9.13 -2.38
C GLU A 462 28.52 8.58 -3.40
N LYS A 463 29.27 9.51 -4.00
CA LYS A 463 30.60 9.22 -4.53
C LYS A 463 31.62 9.96 -3.65
N LEU A 464 32.77 9.29 -3.49
CA LEU A 464 34.14 9.76 -3.15
C LEU A 464 34.65 9.33 -1.75
N PRO A 465 35.97 9.15 -1.54
CA PRO A 465 37.09 8.89 -2.48
C PRO A 465 38.01 7.71 -2.06
N SER A 466 39.02 7.47 -2.89
CA SER A 466 40.18 6.59 -2.71
C SER A 466 40.97 6.81 -1.42
N GLY A 467 41.41 5.72 -0.78
CA GLY A 467 42.42 5.74 0.28
C GLY A 467 42.51 4.41 1.01
N SER A 468 43.59 3.69 0.80
CA SER A 468 44.02 2.49 1.51
C SER A 468 44.06 2.70 3.03
N HIS A 469 43.51 1.77 3.82
CA HIS A 469 44.16 1.19 5.00
C HIS A 469 43.43 -0.09 5.44
N LEU A 470 44.24 -1.08 5.81
CA LEU A 470 43.92 -2.44 6.18
C LEU A 470 43.28 -2.52 7.57
N TYR A 471 42.25 -3.37 7.69
CA TYR A 471 41.60 -3.89 8.91
C TYR A 471 41.02 -2.87 9.92
N ASP A 472 39.69 -2.70 9.88
CA ASP A 472 38.91 -2.23 11.04
C ASP A 472 37.60 -3.03 11.19
N ASN A 473 37.31 -3.41 12.44
CA ASN A 473 36.34 -4.40 12.94
C ASN A 473 34.88 -3.87 12.93
N SER A 474 34.44 -3.26 11.83
CA SER A 474 33.05 -2.80 11.65
C SER A 474 32.39 -3.45 10.45
N ASP A 475 32.21 -4.78 10.51
CA ASP A 475 31.46 -5.51 9.49
C ASP A 475 29.97 -5.23 9.62
N LYS A 476 29.55 -4.12 9.00
CA LYS A 476 28.23 -3.88 8.44
C LYS A 476 27.70 -5.22 7.88
N LEU A 477 26.43 -5.51 8.11
CA LEU A 477 25.73 -6.67 7.56
C LEU A 477 25.61 -6.50 6.03
N HIS A 478 26.73 -6.64 5.33
CA HIS A 478 26.84 -6.72 3.90
C HIS A 478 26.24 -8.05 3.49
N THR A 479 25.05 -8.06 2.89
CA THR A 479 24.65 -9.09 1.90
C THR A 479 23.33 -8.72 1.23
N ASN A 480 23.37 -8.42 -0.08
CA ASN A 480 22.18 -8.29 -0.95
C ASN A 480 21.40 -9.61 -1.13
N PHE A 481 21.91 -10.73 -0.58
CA PHE A 481 21.28 -12.04 -0.67
C PHE A 481 21.03 -12.60 0.72
N ILE A 482 19.80 -13.07 0.93
CA ILE A 482 19.47 -13.88 2.09
C ILE A 482 20.37 -15.12 2.06
N ASN A 483 21.08 -15.35 3.15
CA ASN A 483 21.70 -16.63 3.43
C ASN A 483 21.36 -17.02 4.87
N ARG A 484 21.23 -18.32 5.10
CA ARG A 484 20.82 -18.87 6.40
C ARG A 484 21.73 -18.51 7.58
N TRP A 485 22.95 -18.03 7.35
CA TRP A 485 23.90 -17.65 8.40
C TRP A 485 23.83 -16.16 8.74
N SER A 486 23.36 -15.30 7.83
CA SER A 486 23.18 -13.87 8.11
C SER A 486 22.22 -13.63 9.27
N PHE A 487 21.23 -14.50 9.48
CA PHE A 487 20.30 -14.37 10.61
C PHE A 487 20.99 -14.55 11.97
N GLN A 488 22.06 -15.34 12.04
CA GLN A 488 22.84 -15.49 13.28
C GLN A 488 23.48 -14.17 13.69
N LYS A 489 23.96 -13.36 12.73
CA LYS A 489 24.56 -12.04 12.98
C LYS A 489 23.56 -11.01 13.52
N LEU A 490 22.27 -11.25 13.33
CA LEU A 490 21.19 -10.39 13.82
C LEU A 490 20.75 -10.75 15.25
N CYS A 491 21.26 -11.84 15.81
CA CYS A 491 20.88 -12.32 17.13
C CYS A 491 21.75 -11.68 18.22
N ASN A 492 21.14 -11.32 19.35
CA ASN A 492 21.85 -10.84 20.54
C ASN A 492 22.72 -11.93 21.16
N HIS A 493 22.24 -13.18 21.07
CA HIS A 493 22.84 -14.34 21.71
C HIS A 493 22.95 -15.52 20.73
N VAL A 494 23.96 -16.36 20.90
CA VAL A 494 24.19 -17.53 20.05
C VAL A 494 24.37 -18.78 20.92
N PHE A 495 23.60 -19.82 20.60
CA PHE A 495 23.80 -21.18 21.08
C PHE A 495 24.14 -22.10 19.90
N ASP A 496 25.43 -22.36 19.73
CA ASP A 496 25.97 -23.28 18.73
C ASP A 496 26.99 -24.24 19.36
N PRO A 497 26.55 -25.44 19.77
CA PRO A 497 27.44 -26.45 20.37
C PRO A 497 28.39 -27.13 19.38
N SER A 498 28.37 -26.76 18.10
CA SER A 498 29.21 -27.35 17.06
C SER A 498 30.37 -26.46 16.59
N VAL A 499 30.45 -25.22 17.08
CA VAL A 499 31.62 -24.36 16.87
C VAL A 499 32.71 -24.75 17.85
N LYS A 500 33.71 -25.49 17.35
CA LYS A 500 35.02 -25.61 18.00
C LYS A 500 35.93 -24.57 17.34
N ASN A 501 36.21 -23.45 18.01
CA ASN A 501 37.40 -22.60 17.77
C ASN A 501 37.50 -21.66 16.52
N GLU A 502 36.45 -20.95 16.06
CA GLU A 502 36.62 -19.96 14.95
C GLU A 502 35.92 -18.59 15.14
N ILE A 503 35.80 -18.06 16.38
CA ILE A 503 35.50 -16.62 16.64
C ILE A 503 36.39 -16.14 17.79
N PRO A 504 36.95 -14.91 17.77
CA PRO A 504 37.89 -14.45 18.79
C PRO A 504 37.20 -14.34 20.17
N THR A 505 37.74 -15.09 21.13
CA THR A 505 37.71 -14.86 22.59
C THR A 505 36.36 -14.50 23.25
N THR A 506 35.66 -15.54 23.76
CA THR A 506 34.92 -15.59 25.08
C THR A 506 33.85 -16.71 25.12
N LEU A 507 34.12 -17.91 24.59
CA LEU A 507 33.22 -19.05 24.84
C LEU A 507 33.43 -19.58 26.27
N LYS A 508 32.48 -19.28 27.18
CA LYS A 508 32.33 -20.05 28.43
C LYS A 508 31.77 -21.44 28.08
N SER A 509 32.12 -22.44 28.90
CA SER A 509 31.82 -23.87 28.70
C SER A 509 30.39 -24.16 28.21
N GLY A 510 30.25 -24.95 27.13
CA GLY A 510 28.96 -25.54 26.73
C GLY A 510 28.36 -25.10 25.37
N GLY A 511 29.02 -24.21 24.62
CA GLY A 511 28.59 -23.82 23.25
C GLY A 511 27.59 -22.65 23.20
N ALA A 512 27.48 -21.87 24.28
CA ALA A 512 26.72 -20.64 24.35
C ALA A 512 27.65 -19.43 24.41
N THR A 513 27.33 -18.35 23.72
CA THR A 513 28.06 -17.06 23.82
C THR A 513 27.57 -16.18 24.97
N PHE A 514 26.67 -16.69 25.82
CA PHE A 514 25.94 -15.89 26.80
C PHE A 514 25.60 -16.69 28.06
N ASP A 515 25.36 -15.95 29.14
CA ASP A 515 24.82 -16.45 30.39
C ASP A 515 23.28 -16.36 30.32
N PRO A 516 22.53 -17.47 30.48
CA PRO A 516 21.07 -17.46 30.37
C PRO A 516 20.38 -16.56 31.41
N SER A 517 21.03 -16.30 32.55
CA SER A 517 20.50 -15.38 33.58
C SER A 517 20.58 -13.90 33.15
N LYS A 518 21.40 -13.58 32.14
CA LYS A 518 21.62 -12.21 31.65
C LYS A 518 20.81 -11.88 30.39
N VAL A 519 20.00 -12.81 29.91
CA VAL A 519 19.08 -12.58 28.78
C VAL A 519 18.06 -11.51 29.20
N LYS A 520 17.83 -10.52 28.33
CA LYS A 520 16.83 -9.47 28.52
C LYS A 520 15.55 -9.81 27.77
N ALA A 521 14.43 -9.28 28.26
CA ALA A 521 13.15 -9.48 27.60
C ALA A 521 13.20 -8.95 26.16
N GLY A 522 12.80 -9.77 25.19
CA GLY A 522 12.82 -9.45 23.77
C GLY A 522 14.15 -9.72 23.05
N ASP A 523 15.19 -10.17 23.76
CA ASP A 523 16.45 -10.58 23.12
C ASP A 523 16.21 -11.68 22.08
N ILE A 524 17.03 -11.68 21.03
CA ILE A 524 16.99 -12.65 19.95
C ILE A 524 18.11 -13.68 20.15
N ILE A 525 17.76 -14.95 20.21
CA ILE A 525 18.69 -16.06 20.45
C ILE A 525 18.77 -16.97 19.23
N PHE A 526 19.94 -17.08 18.63
CA PHE A 526 20.22 -18.08 17.60
C PHE A 526 20.45 -19.45 18.23
N VAL A 527 19.77 -20.48 17.72
CA VAL A 527 19.78 -21.84 18.29
C VAL A 527 20.00 -22.87 17.18
N ARG A 528 21.15 -23.55 17.18
CA ARG A 528 21.45 -24.61 16.20
C ARG A 528 20.98 -26.02 16.62
N LYS A 529 20.76 -26.24 17.91
CA LYS A 529 20.30 -27.52 18.47
C LYS A 529 19.17 -27.30 19.44
N VAL A 530 17.95 -27.19 18.90
CA VAL A 530 16.75 -26.77 19.64
C VAL A 530 16.50 -27.65 20.85
N ASP A 531 16.44 -28.97 20.69
CA ASP A 531 16.19 -29.88 21.83
C ASP A 531 17.25 -29.77 22.92
N ARG A 532 18.52 -29.58 22.56
CA ARG A 532 19.60 -29.39 23.52
C ARG A 532 19.47 -28.06 24.25
N PHE A 533 19.22 -26.98 23.51
CA PHE A 533 18.99 -25.65 24.06
C PHE A 533 17.81 -25.64 25.04
N MET A 534 16.71 -26.29 24.69
CA MET A 534 15.54 -26.40 25.57
C MET A 534 15.87 -27.13 26.87
N LYS A 535 16.70 -28.18 26.81
CA LYS A 535 17.12 -28.94 28.00
C LYS A 535 18.15 -28.21 28.87
N THR A 536 19.09 -27.46 28.27
CA THR A 536 20.26 -26.96 29.01
C THR A 536 20.23 -25.46 29.30
N MET A 537 19.51 -24.67 28.51
CA MET A 537 19.53 -23.20 28.57
C MET A 537 18.15 -22.61 28.87
N HIS A 538 17.10 -23.04 28.16
CA HIS A 538 15.77 -22.44 28.24
C HIS A 538 15.21 -22.34 29.67
N ASN A 539 15.41 -23.38 30.50
CA ASN A 539 14.94 -23.38 31.89
C ASN A 539 15.63 -22.34 32.79
N LYS A 540 16.82 -21.90 32.41
CA LYS A 540 17.61 -20.89 33.14
C LYS A 540 17.30 -19.47 32.68
N ILE A 541 16.59 -19.29 31.57
CA ILE A 541 16.12 -18.00 31.07
C ILE A 541 14.75 -17.74 31.72
N THR A 542 14.62 -16.62 32.42
CA THR A 542 13.41 -16.25 33.20
C THR A 542 12.51 -15.25 32.48
N VAL A 543 13.02 -14.61 31.43
CA VAL A 543 12.32 -13.57 30.66
C VAL A 543 11.89 -14.08 29.28
N PRO A 544 10.89 -13.46 28.64
CA PRO A 544 10.47 -13.85 27.30
C PRO A 544 11.45 -13.37 26.21
N TYR A 545 11.69 -14.17 25.18
CA TYR A 545 12.68 -13.92 24.12
C TYR A 545 12.20 -14.43 22.75
N ILE A 546 12.92 -14.04 21.69
CA ILE A 546 12.69 -14.47 20.31
C ILE A 546 13.73 -15.53 19.96
N MET A 547 13.29 -16.66 19.41
CA MET A 547 14.17 -17.73 18.97
C MET A 547 14.37 -17.68 17.46
N VAL A 548 15.62 -17.81 17.02
CA VAL A 548 15.98 -18.00 15.61
C VAL A 548 16.70 -19.33 15.50
N SER A 549 16.25 -20.26 14.64
CA SER A 549 16.95 -21.52 14.44
C SER A 549 17.20 -21.83 12.98
N HIS A 550 18.09 -22.79 12.76
CA HIS A 550 18.57 -23.15 11.43
C HIS A 550 17.74 -24.23 10.72
N GLY A 551 16.67 -24.70 11.36
CA GLY A 551 16.02 -25.98 11.05
C GLY A 551 16.94 -27.15 11.42
N ASP A 552 16.45 -28.15 12.15
CA ASP A 552 17.26 -29.36 12.38
C ASP A 552 17.34 -30.21 11.10
N PHE A 553 18.33 -31.10 11.03
CA PHE A 553 18.78 -31.85 9.84
C PHE A 553 17.70 -32.68 9.11
N ARG A 554 16.44 -32.72 9.58
CA ARG A 554 15.32 -33.48 9.00
C ARG A 554 13.98 -32.81 9.33
N ASP A 555 13.09 -32.69 8.35
CA ASP A 555 11.70 -32.20 8.51
C ASP A 555 10.93 -32.83 9.69
N THR A 556 11.24 -34.08 10.03
CA THR A 556 10.51 -34.85 11.04
C THR A 556 10.75 -34.39 12.48
N THR A 557 11.84 -33.66 12.75
CA THR A 557 12.13 -33.15 14.10
C THR A 557 11.41 -31.84 14.38
N LEU A 558 11.17 -31.01 13.36
CA LEU A 558 10.55 -29.70 13.53
C LEU A 558 9.13 -29.78 14.10
N ASN A 559 8.28 -30.65 13.55
CA ASN A 559 6.92 -30.84 14.06
C ASN A 559 6.89 -31.25 15.53
N LYS A 560 7.84 -32.09 15.98
CA LYS A 560 7.95 -32.50 17.39
C LYS A 560 8.38 -31.34 18.30
N GLN A 561 9.20 -30.44 17.78
CA GLN A 561 9.74 -29.31 18.52
C GLN A 561 8.73 -28.15 18.63
N LEU A 562 7.67 -28.11 17.81
CA LEU A 562 6.64 -27.05 17.87
C LEU A 562 5.97 -26.91 19.25
N ARG A 563 5.86 -28.02 20.02
CA ARG A 563 5.35 -28.00 21.42
C ARG A 563 6.08 -27.01 22.33
N TYR A 564 7.31 -26.64 21.98
CA TYR A 564 8.06 -25.64 22.75
C TYR A 564 7.48 -24.23 22.63
N LEU A 565 6.68 -23.96 21.60
CA LEU A 565 6.03 -22.66 21.40
C LEU A 565 4.84 -22.41 22.32
N ASP A 566 4.33 -23.46 22.99
CA ASP A 566 3.32 -23.33 24.04
C ASP A 566 3.89 -22.61 25.27
N ASP A 567 5.21 -22.62 25.45
CA ASP A 567 5.87 -21.89 26.53
C ASP A 567 5.76 -20.37 26.31
N LYS A 568 5.32 -19.65 27.36
CA LYS A 568 5.10 -18.20 27.32
C LYS A 568 6.39 -17.39 27.15
N LYS A 569 7.56 -17.97 27.47
CA LYS A 569 8.86 -17.31 27.29
C LYS A 569 9.28 -17.26 25.82
N ILE A 570 8.74 -18.10 24.95
CA ILE A 570 9.02 -18.00 23.52
C ILE A 570 7.95 -17.09 22.90
N ILE A 571 8.36 -15.87 22.52
CA ILE A 571 7.49 -14.86 21.90
C ILE A 571 7.22 -15.23 20.45
N ALA A 572 8.30 -15.57 19.73
CA ALA A 572 8.30 -15.95 18.33
C ALA A 572 9.47 -16.89 18.05
N TRP A 573 9.29 -17.78 17.08
CA TRP A 573 10.34 -18.66 16.58
C TRP A 573 10.45 -18.55 15.06
N PHE A 574 11.57 -17.99 14.60
CA PHE A 574 11.93 -17.90 13.20
C PHE A 574 12.85 -19.06 12.82
N SER A 575 12.53 -19.83 11.78
CA SER A 575 13.38 -20.96 11.40
C SER A 575 13.27 -21.35 9.93
N ALA A 576 14.36 -21.90 9.40
CA ALA A 576 14.36 -22.48 8.07
C ALA A 576 13.53 -23.77 8.04
N HIS A 577 12.81 -23.96 6.94
CA HIS A 577 11.84 -25.04 6.68
C HIS A 577 10.49 -24.85 7.39
N PRO A 578 9.39 -24.57 6.66
CA PRO A 578 8.07 -24.51 7.27
C PRO A 578 7.66 -25.87 7.87
N PRO A 579 6.99 -25.88 9.05
CA PRO A 579 6.42 -27.10 9.62
C PRO A 579 5.21 -27.57 8.82
N GLN A 580 4.81 -28.82 9.03
CA GLN A 580 3.57 -29.35 8.43
C GLN A 580 2.32 -28.79 9.11
N VAL A 581 2.42 -28.48 10.41
CA VAL A 581 1.33 -27.91 11.21
C VAL A 581 1.69 -26.47 11.55
N SER A 582 0.79 -25.54 11.27
CA SER A 582 0.97 -24.11 11.57
C SER A 582 0.89 -23.84 13.08
N HIS A 583 1.70 -22.91 13.58
CA HIS A 583 1.64 -22.42 14.95
C HIS A 583 1.73 -20.88 14.93
N PRO A 584 0.89 -20.13 15.69
CA PRO A 584 0.82 -18.67 15.61
C PRO A 584 2.13 -17.95 15.97
N LYS A 585 3.01 -18.61 16.73
CA LYS A 585 4.35 -18.10 17.09
C LYS A 585 5.49 -18.56 16.18
N TYR A 586 5.22 -19.35 15.13
CA TYR A 586 6.25 -19.87 14.24
C TYR A 586 6.27 -19.10 12.90
N PHE A 587 7.45 -18.69 12.47
CA PHE A 587 7.64 -17.89 11.26
C PHE A 587 8.73 -18.52 10.37
N PRO A 588 8.41 -18.95 9.13
CA PRO A 588 9.39 -19.55 8.26
C PRO A 588 10.40 -18.50 7.75
N LEU A 589 11.68 -18.85 7.79
CA LEU A 589 12.76 -18.07 7.18
C LEU A 589 13.21 -18.69 5.86
N PRO A 590 13.47 -17.87 4.83
CA PRO A 590 14.04 -18.35 3.57
C PRO A 590 15.46 -18.90 3.76
N LEU A 591 15.74 -20.08 3.21
CA LEU A 591 17.05 -20.71 3.27
C LEU A 591 18.12 -19.92 2.49
N GLY A 592 17.70 -19.24 1.42
CA GLY A 592 18.55 -18.34 0.64
C GLY A 592 19.49 -19.05 -0.32
N VAL A 593 20.67 -18.47 -0.59
CA VAL A 593 21.69 -19.03 -1.51
C VAL A 593 22.77 -19.86 -0.79
N ASN A 594 23.37 -20.85 -1.48
CA ASN A 594 24.37 -21.72 -0.85
C ASN A 594 25.75 -21.06 -0.73
N GLN A 595 26.20 -20.83 0.50
CA GLN A 595 27.54 -20.28 0.80
C GLN A 595 28.49 -21.29 1.47
N THR A 596 28.31 -22.59 1.24
CA THR A 596 29.13 -23.63 1.88
C THR A 596 30.22 -24.20 0.97
N GLY A 597 31.35 -24.64 1.56
CA GLY A 597 32.43 -25.29 0.80
C GLY A 597 33.06 -24.38 -0.26
N LYS A 598 33.27 -24.90 -1.48
CA LYS A 598 33.92 -24.16 -2.58
C LYS A 598 33.10 -22.94 -3.09
N SER A 599 31.79 -22.84 -2.81
CA SER A 599 31.00 -21.63 -3.13
C SER A 599 31.18 -20.49 -2.12
N LYS A 600 31.75 -20.77 -0.93
CA LYS A 600 32.01 -19.79 0.12
C LYS A 600 32.89 -18.64 -0.38
N LYS A 601 34.01 -18.92 -1.06
CA LYS A 601 34.91 -17.88 -1.60
C LYS A 601 34.24 -16.97 -2.63
N ILE A 602 33.39 -17.54 -3.50
CA ILE A 602 32.65 -16.76 -4.51
C ILE A 602 31.59 -15.89 -3.81
N CYS A 603 30.81 -16.48 -2.89
CA CYS A 603 29.72 -15.79 -2.20
C CYS A 603 30.17 -14.76 -1.14
N LEU A 604 31.42 -14.84 -0.68
CA LEU A 604 32.03 -13.81 0.18
C LEU A 604 32.41 -12.55 -0.62
N ASP A 605 32.67 -12.69 -1.93
CA ASP A 605 32.82 -11.58 -2.85
C ASP A 605 31.43 -11.18 -3.41
N GLN A 606 30.81 -10.23 -2.72
CA GLN A 606 29.45 -9.77 -3.02
C GLN A 606 29.35 -9.12 -4.40
N GLU A 607 30.36 -8.37 -4.83
CA GLU A 607 30.36 -7.70 -6.12
C GLU A 607 30.44 -8.72 -7.27
N LYS A 608 31.39 -9.67 -7.16
CA LYS A 608 31.52 -10.77 -8.12
C LYS A 608 30.25 -11.61 -8.20
N THR A 609 29.66 -11.96 -7.06
CA THR A 609 28.42 -12.74 -6.99
C THR A 609 27.24 -12.00 -7.60
N ASN A 610 27.06 -10.71 -7.29
CA ASN A 610 26.01 -9.87 -7.90
C ASN A 610 26.17 -9.78 -9.42
N ASN A 611 27.41 -9.60 -9.89
CA ASN A 611 27.72 -9.52 -11.31
C ASN A 611 27.42 -10.83 -12.04
N ILE A 612 27.74 -11.99 -11.43
CA ILE A 612 27.38 -13.31 -11.96
C ILE A 612 25.86 -13.44 -12.10
N TYR A 613 25.09 -13.18 -11.03
CA TYR A 613 23.63 -13.31 -11.10
C TYR A 613 22.99 -12.33 -12.09
N ARG A 614 23.44 -11.06 -12.13
CA ARG A 614 22.94 -10.05 -13.07
C ARG A 614 23.20 -10.46 -14.51
N LYS A 615 24.43 -10.94 -14.80
CA LYS A 615 24.80 -11.42 -16.14
C LYS A 615 23.95 -12.62 -16.55
N LEU A 616 23.79 -13.58 -15.65
CA LEU A 616 23.09 -14.83 -15.95
C LEU A 616 21.57 -14.68 -16.05
N ARG A 617 20.97 -13.74 -15.32
CA ARG A 617 19.51 -13.51 -15.34
C ARG A 617 18.93 -13.25 -16.73
N ASN A 618 19.71 -12.62 -17.60
CA ASN A 618 19.30 -12.28 -18.96
C ASN A 618 19.83 -13.28 -20.01
N SER A 619 20.27 -14.47 -19.59
CA SER A 619 20.76 -15.49 -20.51
C SER A 619 19.63 -16.01 -21.41
N SER A 620 19.93 -16.24 -22.68
CA SER A 620 19.02 -16.91 -23.60
C SER A 620 18.70 -18.33 -23.10
N LYS A 621 17.42 -18.69 -23.14
CA LYS A 621 16.92 -20.00 -22.71
C LYS A 621 17.05 -21.00 -23.85
N LYS A 622 17.96 -21.96 -23.71
CA LYS A 622 18.29 -22.98 -24.72
C LYS A 622 17.70 -24.35 -24.40
N LYS A 623 17.31 -24.59 -23.14
CA LYS A 623 16.79 -25.87 -22.65
C LYS A 623 15.46 -25.66 -21.93
N LEU A 624 14.58 -26.66 -21.95
CA LEU A 624 13.31 -26.58 -21.25
C LEU A 624 13.49 -26.79 -19.75
N VAL A 625 14.24 -27.83 -19.35
CA VAL A 625 14.38 -28.23 -17.94
C VAL A 625 15.85 -28.49 -17.59
N SER A 626 16.35 -27.92 -16.48
CA SER A 626 17.60 -28.35 -15.84
C SER A 626 17.34 -29.19 -14.59
N GLY A 627 18.14 -30.22 -14.35
CA GLY A 627 18.08 -31.03 -13.13
C GLY A 627 19.45 -31.23 -12.48
N PHE A 628 19.99 -30.18 -11.89
CA PHE A 628 21.30 -30.21 -11.24
C PHE A 628 21.17 -30.45 -9.73
N PHE A 629 21.00 -31.71 -9.35
CA PHE A 629 20.87 -32.12 -7.95
C PHE A 629 21.54 -33.47 -7.66
N SER A 630 22.04 -33.63 -6.43
CA SER A 630 22.56 -34.93 -5.96
C SER A 630 21.43 -35.91 -5.68
N VAL A 631 21.65 -37.17 -6.05
CA VAL A 631 20.72 -38.30 -5.85
C VAL A 631 20.96 -39.01 -4.50
N SER A 632 21.99 -38.62 -3.75
CA SER A 632 22.34 -39.24 -2.48
C SER A 632 21.19 -39.17 -1.47
N GLY A 633 20.66 -40.33 -1.08
CA GLY A 633 19.83 -40.51 0.13
C GLY A 633 18.32 -40.27 0.03
N LEU A 634 17.74 -39.99 -1.16
CA LEU A 634 16.29 -39.83 -1.31
C LEU A 634 15.76 -40.54 -2.58
N HIS A 635 14.80 -41.44 -2.40
CA HIS A 635 14.20 -42.24 -3.48
C HIS A 635 13.54 -41.36 -4.56
N GLU A 636 12.87 -40.27 -4.17
CA GLU A 636 12.25 -39.31 -5.09
C GLU A 636 13.23 -38.70 -6.10
N ARG A 637 14.46 -38.38 -5.67
CA ARG A 637 15.49 -37.83 -6.56
C ARG A 637 16.02 -38.85 -7.56
N LYS A 638 16.03 -40.14 -7.21
CA LYS A 638 16.36 -41.23 -8.15
C LYS A 638 15.32 -41.30 -9.25
N ASN A 639 14.04 -41.28 -8.89
CA ASN A 639 12.93 -41.35 -9.84
C ASN A 639 12.93 -40.14 -10.79
N MET A 640 13.17 -38.93 -10.27
CA MET A 640 13.29 -37.72 -11.10
C MET A 640 14.48 -37.78 -12.06
N LYS A 641 15.64 -38.28 -11.60
CA LYS A 641 16.82 -38.42 -12.49
C LYS A 641 16.57 -39.46 -13.59
N SER A 642 15.93 -40.58 -13.26
CA SER A 642 15.55 -41.60 -14.25
C SER A 642 14.53 -41.07 -15.26
N PHE A 643 13.51 -40.35 -14.79
CA PHE A 643 12.49 -39.71 -15.64
C PHE A 643 13.12 -38.73 -16.65
N CYS A 644 14.17 -38.00 -16.26
CA CYS A 644 14.81 -37.00 -17.12
C CYS A 644 15.97 -37.50 -17.98
N LYS A 645 16.43 -38.76 -17.81
CA LYS A 645 17.69 -39.25 -18.39
C LYS A 645 17.71 -39.22 -19.93
N ASP A 646 16.61 -39.61 -20.56
CA ASP A 646 16.55 -39.86 -22.02
C ASP A 646 15.73 -38.79 -22.77
N ARG A 647 15.54 -37.62 -22.17
CA ARG A 647 14.67 -36.58 -22.73
C ARG A 647 15.48 -35.44 -23.33
N PRO A 648 15.31 -35.14 -24.63
CA PRO A 648 16.12 -34.14 -25.33
C PRO A 648 15.93 -32.71 -24.79
N TYR A 649 14.81 -32.47 -24.09
CA TYR A 649 14.48 -31.20 -23.45
C TYR A 649 14.99 -31.04 -22.02
N CYS A 650 15.56 -32.10 -21.42
CA CYS A 650 16.15 -32.09 -20.08
C CYS A 650 17.68 -31.99 -20.14
N SER A 651 18.27 -31.16 -19.28
CA SER A 651 19.72 -31.07 -19.07
C SER A 651 20.06 -31.57 -17.66
N MET A 652 20.77 -32.69 -17.60
CA MET A 652 21.16 -33.33 -16.34
C MET A 652 22.68 -33.33 -16.21
N ALA A 653 23.18 -32.95 -15.04
CA ALA A 653 24.60 -33.08 -14.74
C ALA A 653 24.92 -34.56 -14.40
N GLN A 654 25.89 -35.14 -15.10
CA GLN A 654 26.40 -36.47 -14.77
C GLN A 654 27.29 -36.42 -13.52
N GLU A 655 28.06 -35.34 -13.36
CA GLU A 655 29.00 -35.11 -12.27
C GLU A 655 28.71 -33.81 -11.51
N LYS A 656 29.46 -33.57 -10.43
CA LYS A 656 29.37 -32.34 -9.63
C LYS A 656 29.97 -31.16 -10.38
N LEU A 657 29.11 -30.25 -10.84
CA LEU A 657 29.54 -29.03 -11.54
C LEU A 657 30.19 -27.99 -10.61
N PRO A 658 31.18 -27.21 -11.10
CA PRO A 658 31.58 -25.95 -10.48
C PRO A 658 30.40 -25.00 -10.34
N PHE A 659 30.41 -24.13 -9.31
CA PHE A 659 29.26 -23.28 -8.98
C PHE A 659 28.82 -22.36 -10.12
N GLU A 660 29.76 -21.73 -10.83
CA GLU A 660 29.43 -20.86 -11.96
C GLU A 660 28.84 -21.63 -13.15
N GLU A 661 29.35 -22.83 -13.44
CA GLU A 661 28.82 -23.69 -14.52
C GLU A 661 27.43 -24.24 -14.18
N TYR A 662 27.22 -24.57 -12.90
CA TYR A 662 25.91 -24.91 -12.36
C TYR A 662 24.90 -23.75 -12.58
N LEU A 663 25.28 -22.52 -12.24
CA LEU A 663 24.42 -21.35 -12.43
C LEU A 663 24.19 -21.05 -13.93
N LYS A 664 25.22 -21.16 -14.78
CA LYS A 664 25.09 -20.97 -16.24
C LYS A 664 24.13 -21.97 -16.86
N GLY A 665 24.27 -23.25 -16.53
CA GLY A 665 23.38 -24.28 -17.06
C GLY A 665 21.94 -24.08 -16.59
N MET A 666 21.74 -23.68 -15.33
CA MET A 666 20.42 -23.35 -14.79
C MET A 666 19.83 -22.14 -15.53
N ALA A 667 20.60 -21.06 -15.64
CA ALA A 667 20.21 -19.83 -16.33
C ALA A 667 19.85 -20.06 -17.81
N SER A 668 20.42 -21.07 -18.44
CA SER A 668 20.11 -21.45 -19.82
C SER A 668 18.82 -22.28 -19.96
N SER A 669 18.13 -22.60 -18.86
CA SER A 669 16.90 -23.39 -18.85
C SER A 669 15.67 -22.53 -18.51
N VAL A 670 14.50 -22.91 -19.03
CA VAL A 670 13.22 -22.28 -18.67
C VAL A 670 12.80 -22.68 -17.26
N PHE A 671 12.83 -23.98 -16.98
CA PHE A 671 12.47 -24.58 -15.69
C PHE A 671 13.67 -25.27 -15.04
N THR A 672 13.69 -25.32 -13.70
CA THR A 672 14.64 -26.16 -12.96
C THR A 672 13.97 -27.08 -11.96
N LEU A 673 14.41 -28.35 -11.94
CA LEU A 673 13.95 -29.31 -10.96
C LEU A 673 14.59 -29.01 -9.61
N SER A 674 13.75 -28.68 -8.63
CA SER A 674 14.15 -28.37 -7.26
C SER A 674 13.57 -29.37 -6.25
N PRO A 675 13.96 -30.65 -6.28
CA PRO A 675 13.45 -31.63 -5.31
C PRO A 675 13.86 -31.27 -3.88
N ARG A 676 13.09 -31.74 -2.90
CA ARG A 676 13.35 -31.48 -1.47
C ARG A 676 14.79 -31.82 -1.08
N GLY A 677 15.35 -30.93 -0.25
CA GLY A 677 16.70 -30.94 0.29
C GLY A 677 16.80 -31.84 1.53
N LEU A 678 17.31 -31.25 2.62
CA LEU A 678 17.12 -31.77 3.98
C LEU A 678 15.72 -31.38 4.55
N GLY A 679 15.02 -30.46 3.87
CA GLY A 679 13.63 -30.07 4.10
C GLY A 679 12.96 -29.56 2.80
N PRO A 680 11.77 -28.95 2.86
CA PRO A 680 11.01 -28.49 1.70
C PRO A 680 11.66 -27.28 1.01
N ASP A 681 12.40 -26.44 1.75
CA ASP A 681 13.17 -25.33 1.19
C ASP A 681 14.60 -25.78 0.84
N CYS A 682 15.14 -25.32 -0.29
CA CYS A 682 16.50 -25.63 -0.70
C CYS A 682 17.14 -24.50 -1.53
N TYR A 683 18.48 -24.45 -1.53
CA TYR A 683 19.23 -23.38 -2.20
C TYR A 683 18.92 -23.21 -3.69
N ARG A 684 18.68 -24.32 -4.38
CA ARG A 684 18.34 -24.35 -5.81
C ARG A 684 17.17 -23.43 -6.13
N THR A 685 16.13 -23.44 -5.28
CA THR A 685 14.93 -22.62 -5.49
C THR A 685 15.29 -21.14 -5.52
N TRP A 686 16.12 -20.68 -4.60
CA TRP A 686 16.55 -19.28 -4.53
C TRP A 686 17.51 -18.92 -5.66
N GLU A 687 18.45 -19.81 -5.99
CA GLU A 687 19.42 -19.62 -7.07
C GLU A 687 18.71 -19.52 -8.44
N ALA A 688 17.66 -20.33 -8.67
CA ALA A 688 16.84 -20.30 -9.88
C ALA A 688 16.19 -18.93 -10.11
N LEU A 689 15.53 -18.40 -9.07
CA LEU A 689 14.91 -17.08 -9.10
C LEU A 689 15.94 -15.98 -9.40
N LEU A 690 17.16 -16.11 -8.85
CA LEU A 690 18.21 -15.12 -9.05
C LEU A 690 18.73 -15.08 -10.49
N VAL A 691 18.82 -16.23 -11.16
CA VAL A 691 19.23 -16.35 -12.57
C VAL A 691 18.06 -16.36 -13.56
N GLY A 692 16.84 -15.99 -13.12
CA GLY A 692 15.68 -15.86 -13.99
C GLY A 692 15.19 -17.19 -14.58
N THR A 693 15.26 -18.28 -13.79
CA THR A 693 14.76 -19.61 -14.13
C THR A 693 13.59 -19.94 -13.21
N ILE A 694 12.55 -20.60 -13.74
CA ILE A 694 11.34 -20.96 -13.01
C ILE A 694 11.55 -22.23 -12.20
#